data_AF-A0A8T7IDM0-F1
#
_entry.id   AF-A0A8T7IDM0-F1
#
_cell.length_a   1.000
_cell.length_b   1.000
_cell.length_c   1.000
_cell.angle_alpha   90.00
_cell.angle_beta   90.00
_cell.angle_gamma   90.00
#
_symmetry.space_group_name_H-M   'P 1'
#
loop_
_entity.id
_entity.type
_entity.pdbx_description
1 polymer ?
#
loop_
_entity_poly.entity_id
_entity_poly.type
_entity_poly.pdbx_seq_one_letter_code
_entity_poly.pdbx_strand_id
1 'polypeptide(L)'
;MNFLFRLPLMRVFLALLFLSSPSLKADIYNPTVGAMIFEDNFDTLSPQYWTSINGNGCQYGAYLCGWGNQELQWYHENNVAIEAVPNEPGNKALVITAKRESIEQNQFTSGKIESKGKLAVQYGLIEVRMRVPNLDTGLWPAAWMLGTSTATWPANGEIDMMEMGHKAASRAATGHPDAGINNYVGANAIFYAEGACSAGNPTCAASSAWQNDNAYVSSRSMADRFVTYRTYWTDTHLRFTIIDDGVETDLYEAPFEFSDQTEEFQNPFYLLFNLAVGGNFTDAANPFQVTAPMPSKMYIDYIKVYQIDGKGEVFIGNTQAPEQGTFGVFTDLTSTNNQLELDKNADLFVWNQNSFSEGSSEPFEGDQVIAWNYINPGDWFGAGFQSRQPKNMNQFIDGQLRFNIKVPANVSFKVGISDAYSNETWITFPALENKYGLVRDGNWSEVSIPVKDLQADLIALQSIKSHFQIVSVDGAIPNSIFALALDNIFWESGNPVDPEPEPEPEPEPEQDSDGDGVLDSIDECPETPLGVDVNSVGCPAVAVGENVRVEAEDYSQFYDTTAGNFGGAYRADDVDIQPTADQGGGFNLGWTAPGEWLEYQFTAKAGEYDLQTRVASLLGNANYQVVVNNAQVLSAAVNSTNDWQAFVTSSLGRVTLAEGTNTLRINIVSGEFNLNWIDFIALIADNDNDGVIDDNDLCPNTPENTTVDAEGCPLVDTRNVVIEAENYVNYFDSTPGNTGGAYRNDDVDLEVSLDINGGYNLGWTASGEWVEYSVFLNAGRYYLTSRVASLNGNAQYTITVDGQPVGTSFVPSTGGWQSYIDQTMESIEVDQGTHTIRVIFENGEMNLNWLSLSSQ
;
A
#
# COMPACT_ATOMS: atom_id res chain seq x y z
N MET A 1 -11.98 -2.23 33.20
CA MET A 1 -11.98 -0.78 32.93
C MET A 1 -10.80 -0.19 33.69
N ASN A 2 -9.59 -0.35 33.14
CA ASN A 2 -8.39 0.29 33.66
C ASN A 2 -8.26 1.62 32.93
N PHE A 3 -8.46 2.71 33.66
CA PHE A 3 -8.28 4.06 33.14
C PHE A 3 -6.80 4.25 32.79
N LEU A 4 -6.51 4.41 31.50
CA LEU A 4 -5.22 4.88 30.99
C LEU A 4 -5.20 6.40 31.16
N PHE A 5 -4.31 6.94 32.01
CA PHE A 5 -4.11 8.39 32.11
C PHE A 5 -2.76 8.77 31.52
N ARG A 6 -2.79 9.73 30.60
CA ARG A 6 -1.66 10.47 30.02
C ARG A 6 -1.07 11.40 31.11
N LEU A 7 0.24 11.43 31.28
CA LEU A 7 0.91 12.41 32.14
C LEU A 7 1.45 13.55 31.25
N PRO A 8 1.13 14.83 31.52
CA PRO A 8 1.75 15.93 30.80
C PRO A 8 3.17 16.15 31.32
N LEU A 9 4.19 16.04 30.46
CA LEU A 9 5.52 16.58 30.75
C LEU A 9 5.52 18.09 30.52
N MET A 10 5.89 18.86 31.54
CA MET A 10 6.07 20.31 31.41
C MET A 10 7.50 20.61 30.94
N ARG A 11 7.66 21.13 29.70
CA ARG A 11 8.92 21.69 29.21
C ARG A 11 8.77 23.12 28.72
N VAL A 12 9.79 23.92 29.03
CA VAL A 12 9.96 25.30 28.59
C VAL A 12 10.49 25.28 27.15
N PHE A 13 9.67 25.70 26.18
CA PHE A 13 10.12 25.89 24.80
C PHE A 13 10.74 27.28 24.60
N LEU A 14 11.95 27.31 24.03
CA LEU A 14 12.47 28.48 23.34
C LEU A 14 12.15 28.28 21.85
N ALA A 15 11.14 28.99 21.34
CA ALA A 15 10.71 28.87 19.95
C ALA A 15 11.76 29.48 19.00
N LEU A 16 12.36 28.65 18.14
CA LEU A 16 12.97 29.13 16.91
C LEU A 16 11.89 29.19 15.82
N LEU A 17 11.65 30.38 15.30
CA LEU A 17 10.82 30.64 14.13
C LEU A 17 11.58 30.19 12.88
N PHE A 18 11.21 29.02 12.34
CA PHE A 18 11.52 28.67 10.96
C PHE A 18 10.47 29.32 10.05
N LEU A 19 10.93 30.09 9.07
CA LEU A 19 10.11 30.56 7.96
C LEU A 19 9.90 29.37 7.02
N SER A 20 8.75 28.71 7.10
CA SER A 20 8.34 27.70 6.12
C SER A 20 7.83 28.39 4.85
N SER A 21 8.29 27.90 3.71
CA SER A 21 7.67 28.15 2.42
C SER A 21 6.19 27.73 2.48
N PRO A 22 5.24 28.48 1.91
CA PRO A 22 3.85 28.05 1.90
C PRO A 22 3.72 26.80 1.04
N SER A 23 3.55 25.65 1.69
CA SER A 23 3.10 24.42 1.03
C SER A 23 1.77 24.72 0.35
N LEU A 24 1.62 24.42 -0.95
CA LEU A 24 0.33 24.54 -1.62
C LEU A 24 -0.67 23.64 -0.88
N LYS A 25 -1.63 24.27 -0.20
CA LYS A 25 -2.76 23.53 0.39
C LYS A 25 -3.65 23.06 -0.76
N ALA A 26 -4.01 21.78 -0.76
CA ALA A 26 -5.00 21.24 -1.68
C ALA A 26 -6.35 21.98 -1.49
N ASP A 27 -7.00 22.35 -2.58
CA ASP A 27 -8.29 23.04 -2.55
C ASP A 27 -9.41 22.02 -2.40
N ILE A 28 -9.93 21.84 -1.18
CA ILE A 28 -11.02 20.90 -0.90
C ILE A 28 -12.35 21.28 -1.60
N TYR A 29 -12.53 22.55 -2.00
CA TYR A 29 -13.77 23.02 -2.62
C TYR A 29 -13.77 22.77 -4.13
N ASN A 30 -12.63 22.97 -4.79
CA ASN A 30 -12.46 22.75 -6.23
C ASN A 30 -11.15 22.01 -6.54
N PRO A 31 -10.99 20.77 -6.04
CA PRO A 31 -9.75 20.04 -6.23
C PRO A 31 -9.58 19.63 -7.69
N THR A 32 -8.33 19.63 -8.16
CA THR A 32 -7.96 18.98 -9.41
C THR A 32 -7.85 17.49 -9.15
N VAL A 33 -8.78 16.70 -9.70
CA VAL A 33 -8.69 15.23 -9.63
C VAL A 33 -7.56 14.77 -10.55
N GLY A 34 -6.56 14.13 -9.96
CA GLY A 34 -5.36 13.62 -10.62
C GLY A 34 -5.49 12.14 -11.00
N ALA A 35 -4.36 11.45 -11.01
CA ALA A 35 -4.27 10.04 -11.38
C ALA A 35 -5.14 9.14 -10.48
N MET A 36 -5.73 8.11 -11.08
CA MET A 36 -6.28 6.99 -10.32
C MET A 36 -5.11 6.16 -9.78
N ILE A 37 -5.04 6.00 -8.47
CA ILE A 37 -3.96 5.30 -7.77
C ILE A 37 -4.38 3.94 -7.23
N PHE A 38 -5.68 3.64 -7.23
CA PHE A 38 -6.20 2.32 -6.92
C PHE A 38 -7.61 2.13 -7.49
N GLU A 39 -7.90 0.92 -7.96
CA GLU A 39 -9.26 0.47 -8.20
C GLU A 39 -9.45 -1.00 -7.83
N ASP A 40 -10.66 -1.31 -7.36
CA ASP A 40 -11.17 -2.68 -7.31
C ASP A 40 -12.58 -2.67 -7.90
N ASN A 41 -12.72 -3.28 -9.09
CA ASN A 41 -13.99 -3.47 -9.79
C ASN A 41 -14.71 -4.76 -9.33
N PHE A 42 -14.19 -5.45 -8.32
CA PHE A 42 -14.74 -6.67 -7.74
C PHE A 42 -15.04 -7.78 -8.76
N ASP A 43 -14.20 -7.92 -9.79
CA ASP A 43 -14.23 -9.07 -10.71
C ASP A 43 -13.92 -10.41 -9.99
N THR A 44 -13.12 -10.30 -8.92
CA THR A 44 -12.78 -11.32 -7.94
C THR A 44 -12.69 -10.69 -6.55
N LEU A 45 -12.87 -11.48 -5.49
CA LEU A 45 -12.59 -11.01 -4.13
C LEU A 45 -11.12 -11.30 -3.80
N SER A 46 -10.23 -10.34 -4.06
CA SER A 46 -8.79 -10.53 -3.87
C SER A 46 -8.42 -10.67 -2.38
N PRO A 47 -7.77 -11.78 -1.96
CA PRO A 47 -7.27 -11.92 -0.60
C PRO A 47 -6.09 -10.98 -0.31
N GLN A 48 -5.48 -10.37 -1.33
CA GLN A 48 -4.45 -9.34 -1.18
C GLN A 48 -5.01 -8.08 -0.51
N TYR A 49 -6.28 -7.75 -0.76
CA TYR A 49 -6.90 -6.52 -0.28
C TYR A 49 -7.92 -6.76 0.83
N TRP A 50 -8.67 -7.88 0.77
CA TRP A 50 -9.86 -8.06 1.60
C TRP A 50 -9.77 -9.26 2.54
N THR A 51 -10.38 -9.10 3.71
CA THR A 51 -10.59 -10.17 4.70
C THR A 51 -12.06 -10.21 5.10
N SER A 52 -12.69 -11.38 4.99
CA SER A 52 -14.05 -11.60 5.50
C SER A 52 -14.05 -11.74 7.01
N ILE A 53 -14.99 -11.07 7.67
CA ILE A 53 -15.14 -11.09 9.13
C ILE A 53 -16.18 -12.12 9.55
N ASN A 54 -15.82 -12.93 10.55
CA ASN A 54 -16.71 -13.94 11.11
C ASN A 54 -17.09 -13.61 12.56
N GLY A 55 -18.38 -13.66 12.88
CA GLY A 55 -18.96 -13.55 14.21
C GLY A 55 -19.73 -12.26 14.51
N ASN A 56 -20.14 -12.12 15.77
CA ASN A 56 -20.98 -11.01 16.25
C ASN A 56 -20.21 -9.95 17.06
N GLY A 57 -18.88 -10.05 17.07
CA GLY A 57 -17.96 -9.13 17.73
C GLY A 57 -17.49 -9.60 19.11
N CYS A 58 -18.22 -10.49 19.79
CA CYS A 58 -17.84 -10.97 21.13
C CYS A 58 -16.47 -11.66 21.15
N GLN A 59 -16.12 -12.37 20.08
CA GLN A 59 -14.84 -13.07 19.91
C GLN A 59 -13.64 -12.11 19.83
N TYR A 60 -13.87 -10.83 19.53
CA TYR A 60 -12.84 -9.78 19.50
C TYR A 60 -12.81 -8.94 20.79
N GLY A 61 -13.75 -9.16 21.70
CA GLY A 61 -13.80 -8.51 23.00
C GLY A 61 -15.23 -8.42 23.56
N ALA A 62 -15.38 -8.55 24.87
CA ALA A 62 -16.69 -8.51 25.52
C ALA A 62 -17.45 -7.19 25.29
N TYR A 63 -16.73 -6.08 25.10
CA TYR A 63 -17.30 -4.75 24.80
C TYR A 63 -17.73 -4.59 23.33
N LEU A 64 -17.29 -5.49 22.44
CA LEU A 64 -17.67 -5.53 21.03
C LEU A 64 -18.78 -6.53 20.74
N CYS A 65 -19.39 -7.16 21.74
CA CYS A 65 -20.57 -7.99 21.51
C CYS A 65 -21.69 -7.17 20.82
N GLY A 66 -22.21 -7.68 19.70
CA GLY A 66 -23.11 -6.92 18.84
C GLY A 66 -22.40 -5.75 18.15
N TRP A 67 -21.11 -5.92 17.86
CA TRP A 67 -20.18 -4.95 17.28
C TRP A 67 -20.16 -3.58 17.97
N GLY A 68 -20.40 -3.54 19.29
CA GLY A 68 -20.50 -2.31 20.08
C GLY A 68 -21.82 -1.56 19.90
N ASN A 69 -22.61 -1.92 18.89
CA ASN A 69 -23.84 -1.23 18.48
C ASN A 69 -25.12 -2.04 18.75
N GLN A 70 -25.03 -3.14 19.49
CA GLN A 70 -26.14 -4.09 19.71
C GLN A 70 -26.70 -4.69 18.41
N GLU A 71 -25.84 -4.87 17.41
CA GLU A 71 -26.16 -5.51 16.14
C GLU A 71 -26.64 -6.96 16.34
N LEU A 72 -27.58 -7.42 15.52
CA LEU A 72 -28.31 -8.68 15.70
C LEU A 72 -27.79 -9.83 14.86
N GLN A 73 -26.95 -9.56 13.86
CA GLN A 73 -26.41 -10.54 12.94
C GLN A 73 -25.12 -11.20 13.43
N TRP A 74 -24.87 -12.39 12.91
CA TRP A 74 -23.55 -13.00 12.84
C TRP A 74 -22.94 -12.71 11.47
N TYR A 75 -21.80 -12.02 11.39
CA TYR A 75 -21.10 -11.89 10.11
C TYR A 75 -20.46 -13.22 9.72
N HIS A 76 -20.53 -13.60 8.44
CA HIS A 76 -20.02 -14.88 7.96
C HIS A 76 -19.56 -14.75 6.49
N GLU A 77 -18.47 -15.44 6.12
CA GLU A 77 -17.92 -15.41 4.75
C GLU A 77 -18.91 -15.92 3.68
N ASN A 78 -19.71 -16.94 3.97
CA ASN A 78 -20.82 -17.43 3.11
C ASN A 78 -21.92 -16.40 2.78
N ASN A 79 -21.84 -15.20 3.32
CA ASN A 79 -22.73 -14.09 3.02
C ASN A 79 -22.02 -13.02 2.16
N VAL A 80 -20.78 -13.27 1.76
CA VAL A 80 -19.96 -12.45 0.87
C VAL A 80 -19.68 -13.25 -0.41
N ALA A 81 -19.95 -12.66 -1.57
CA ALA A 81 -19.70 -13.30 -2.85
C ALA A 81 -19.41 -12.27 -3.93
N ILE A 82 -18.77 -12.70 -5.02
CA ILE A 82 -18.76 -11.93 -6.27
C ILE A 82 -19.92 -12.42 -7.14
N GLU A 83 -20.82 -11.53 -7.54
CA GLU A 83 -21.94 -11.85 -8.41
C GLU A 83 -22.07 -10.85 -9.56
N ALA A 84 -22.77 -11.26 -10.63
CA ALA A 84 -23.08 -10.36 -11.74
C ALA A 84 -24.03 -9.24 -11.29
N VAL A 85 -23.79 -8.03 -11.78
CA VAL A 85 -24.64 -6.88 -11.49
C VAL A 85 -25.96 -7.00 -12.26
N PRO A 86 -27.14 -6.90 -11.58
CA PRO A 86 -28.42 -6.98 -12.26
C PRO A 86 -28.59 -5.90 -13.33
N ASN A 87 -28.85 -6.33 -14.56
CA ASN A 87 -29.04 -5.49 -15.75
C ASN A 87 -27.79 -4.79 -16.29
N GLU A 88 -26.59 -5.20 -15.87
CA GLU A 88 -25.31 -4.74 -16.42
C GLU A 88 -24.49 -5.96 -16.89
N PRO A 89 -24.76 -6.52 -18.10
CA PRO A 89 -24.11 -7.74 -18.57
C PRO A 89 -22.59 -7.59 -18.65
N GLY A 90 -21.87 -8.57 -18.10
CA GLY A 90 -20.40 -8.55 -18.05
C GLY A 90 -19.84 -7.81 -16.84
N ASN A 91 -20.66 -7.05 -16.11
CA ASN A 91 -20.26 -6.38 -14.88
C ASN A 91 -20.50 -7.28 -13.65
N LYS A 92 -19.58 -7.24 -12.69
CA LYS A 92 -19.65 -7.97 -11.42
C LYS A 92 -19.49 -7.00 -10.25
N ALA A 93 -19.92 -7.45 -9.08
CA ALA A 93 -19.85 -6.67 -7.87
C ALA A 93 -19.56 -7.59 -6.68
N LEU A 94 -18.96 -7.01 -5.65
CA LEU A 94 -19.01 -7.55 -4.30
C LEU A 94 -20.46 -7.52 -3.81
N VAL A 95 -20.97 -8.67 -3.39
CA VAL A 95 -22.33 -8.83 -2.88
C VAL A 95 -22.30 -9.29 -1.44
N ILE A 96 -22.87 -8.46 -0.56
CA ILE A 96 -23.10 -8.75 0.84
C ILE A 96 -24.58 -9.08 1.05
N THR A 97 -24.86 -10.30 1.54
CA THR A 97 -26.23 -10.81 1.70
C THR A 97 -26.62 -10.94 3.17
N ALA A 98 -27.62 -10.17 3.62
CA ALA A 98 -28.27 -10.39 4.92
C ALA A 98 -29.36 -11.47 4.80
N LYS A 99 -29.40 -12.44 5.71
CA LYS A 99 -30.35 -13.56 5.73
C LYS A 99 -30.97 -13.72 7.12
N ARG A 100 -32.22 -14.19 7.16
CA ARG A 100 -32.86 -14.68 8.38
C ARG A 100 -32.45 -16.13 8.59
N GLU A 101 -31.28 -16.29 9.19
CA GLU A 101 -30.59 -17.56 9.43
C GLU A 101 -29.96 -17.50 10.82
N SER A 102 -30.12 -18.57 11.60
CA SER A 102 -29.60 -18.60 12.96
C SER A 102 -28.23 -19.25 13.03
N ILE A 103 -27.26 -18.52 13.58
CA ILE A 103 -25.97 -19.04 14.03
C ILE A 103 -25.84 -18.69 15.51
N GLU A 104 -25.62 -19.71 16.34
CA GLU A 104 -25.63 -19.60 17.79
C GLU A 104 -26.91 -18.91 18.33
N GLN A 105 -26.75 -17.74 18.95
CA GLN A 105 -27.82 -16.93 19.54
C GLN A 105 -28.31 -15.81 18.62
N ASN A 106 -27.62 -15.56 17.51
CA ASN A 106 -27.98 -14.55 16.53
C ASN A 106 -29.04 -15.11 15.56
N GLN A 107 -30.07 -14.34 15.24
CA GLN A 107 -31.18 -14.77 14.36
C GLN A 107 -31.02 -14.35 12.90
N PHE A 108 -29.90 -13.70 12.60
CA PHE A 108 -29.55 -13.24 11.27
C PHE A 108 -28.09 -13.57 10.98
N THR A 109 -27.79 -13.79 9.69
CA THR A 109 -26.42 -13.79 9.16
C THR A 109 -26.26 -12.64 8.17
N SER A 110 -25.06 -12.09 8.05
CA SER A 110 -24.72 -11.11 7.02
C SER A 110 -23.23 -11.17 6.68
N GLY A 111 -22.75 -10.30 5.81
CA GLY A 111 -21.32 -10.19 5.50
C GLY A 111 -20.72 -8.87 5.97
N LYS A 112 -19.43 -8.92 6.29
CA LYS A 112 -18.55 -7.78 6.54
C LYS A 112 -17.18 -8.14 5.97
N ILE A 113 -16.58 -7.23 5.22
CA ILE A 113 -15.18 -7.33 4.80
C ILE A 113 -14.40 -6.10 5.29
N GLU A 114 -13.10 -6.26 5.50
CA GLU A 114 -12.17 -5.17 5.80
C GLU A 114 -10.85 -5.35 5.06
N SER A 115 -10.12 -4.25 4.86
CA SER A 115 -8.77 -4.25 4.28
C SER A 115 -7.64 -4.05 5.28
N LYS A 116 -7.91 -4.29 6.57
CA LYS A 116 -6.96 -4.09 7.66
C LYS A 116 -5.66 -4.86 7.44
N GLY A 117 -4.53 -4.14 7.47
CA GLY A 117 -3.19 -4.72 7.27
C GLY A 117 -2.90 -5.20 5.84
N LYS A 118 -3.73 -4.82 4.87
CA LYS A 118 -3.68 -5.26 3.47
C LYS A 118 -3.71 -4.09 2.49
N LEU A 119 -4.69 -3.21 2.63
CA LEU A 119 -4.85 -2.00 1.83
C LEU A 119 -5.24 -0.86 2.75
N ALA A 120 -4.51 0.25 2.68
CA ALA A 120 -4.87 1.51 3.32
C ALA A 120 -4.75 2.67 2.33
N VAL A 121 -5.49 3.73 2.60
CA VAL A 121 -5.49 4.97 1.81
C VAL A 121 -5.12 6.12 2.73
N GLN A 122 -4.36 7.08 2.23
CA GLN A 122 -4.16 8.38 2.86
C GLN A 122 -4.43 9.48 1.84
N TYR A 123 -5.39 10.35 2.16
CA TYR A 123 -5.84 11.45 1.29
C TYR A 123 -6.39 10.97 -0.07
N GLY A 124 -6.67 11.92 -0.96
CA GLY A 124 -7.22 11.67 -2.28
C GLY A 124 -8.73 11.81 -2.37
N LEU A 125 -9.28 11.43 -3.53
CA LEU A 125 -10.70 11.23 -3.76
C LEU A 125 -10.98 9.74 -3.73
N ILE A 126 -11.77 9.30 -2.75
CA ILE A 126 -12.25 7.93 -2.64
C ILE A 126 -13.69 7.88 -3.15
N GLU A 127 -13.94 7.06 -4.17
CA GLU A 127 -15.23 6.91 -4.83
C GLU A 127 -15.74 5.46 -4.69
N VAL A 128 -16.95 5.29 -4.19
CA VAL A 128 -17.61 3.98 -4.06
C VAL A 128 -18.96 4.01 -4.77
N ARG A 129 -19.14 3.13 -5.76
CA ARG A 129 -20.46 2.92 -6.40
C ARG A 129 -21.13 1.71 -5.80
N MET A 130 -22.33 1.89 -5.25
CA MET A 130 -23.03 0.81 -4.58
C MET A 130 -24.56 0.89 -4.67
N ARG A 131 -25.20 -0.27 -4.52
CA ARG A 131 -26.65 -0.47 -4.52
C ARG A 131 -27.06 -1.16 -3.23
N VAL A 132 -27.83 -0.44 -2.40
CA VAL A 132 -28.37 -0.97 -1.14
C VAL A 132 -29.73 -1.65 -1.36
N PRO A 133 -30.10 -2.66 -0.55
CA PRO A 133 -31.43 -3.26 -0.62
C PRO A 133 -32.51 -2.33 -0.07
N ASN A 134 -33.78 -2.67 -0.24
CA ASN A 134 -34.85 -2.05 0.54
C ASN A 134 -34.62 -2.29 2.04
N LEU A 135 -34.36 -1.20 2.76
CA LEU A 135 -33.89 -1.27 4.13
C LEU A 135 -35.00 -1.64 5.11
N ASP A 136 -36.23 -1.16 4.84
CA ASP A 136 -37.36 -1.15 5.78
C ASP A 136 -36.86 -0.96 7.24
N THR A 137 -37.50 -1.55 8.23
CA THR A 137 -36.97 -1.54 9.59
C THR A 137 -35.90 -2.62 9.73
N GLY A 138 -34.66 -2.17 9.94
CA GLY A 138 -33.60 -2.98 10.53
C GLY A 138 -32.40 -3.34 9.65
N LEU A 139 -32.29 -2.92 8.39
CA LEU A 139 -31.02 -3.04 7.65
C LEU A 139 -30.19 -1.76 7.77
N TRP A 140 -28.88 -1.93 7.91
CA TRP A 140 -27.91 -0.85 8.06
C TRP A 140 -26.69 -1.14 7.17
N PRO A 141 -26.70 -0.74 5.89
CA PRO A 141 -25.53 -0.79 5.02
C PRO A 141 -24.54 0.32 5.39
N ALA A 142 -23.24 0.00 5.34
CA ALA A 142 -22.16 0.95 5.59
C ALA A 142 -20.98 0.75 4.63
N ALA A 143 -20.43 1.86 4.16
CA ALA A 143 -19.14 1.99 3.50
C ALA A 143 -18.32 3.01 4.28
N TRP A 144 -17.23 2.56 4.90
CA TRP A 144 -16.54 3.31 5.95
C TRP A 144 -15.09 2.88 6.07
N MET A 145 -14.33 3.63 6.88
CA MET A 145 -12.91 3.42 7.08
C MET A 145 -12.53 3.58 8.56
N LEU A 146 -11.46 2.91 8.97
CA LEU A 146 -10.84 3.06 10.29
C LEU A 146 -9.35 3.34 10.13
N GLY A 147 -8.78 4.18 10.99
CA GLY A 147 -7.35 4.49 10.90
C GLY A 147 -6.48 3.29 11.26
N THR A 148 -5.28 3.24 10.66
CA THR A 148 -4.28 2.18 10.90
C THR A 148 -3.60 2.27 12.26
N SER A 149 -3.86 3.35 13.02
CA SER A 149 -3.32 3.57 14.36
C SER A 149 -3.65 2.41 15.30
N THR A 150 -2.71 2.11 16.19
CA THR A 150 -2.91 1.11 17.25
C THR A 150 -3.68 1.66 18.46
N ALA A 151 -4.06 2.94 18.41
CA ALA A 151 -4.94 3.54 19.39
C ALA A 151 -6.30 2.82 19.42
N THR A 152 -6.95 2.83 20.58
CA THR A 152 -8.31 2.29 20.68
C THR A 152 -9.31 3.30 20.14
N TRP A 153 -10.32 2.81 19.43
CA TRP A 153 -11.46 3.62 19.03
C TRP A 153 -12.03 4.42 20.22
N PRO A 154 -12.34 5.72 20.04
CA PRO A 154 -12.39 6.48 18.77
C PRO A 154 -11.07 7.16 18.36
N ALA A 155 -9.98 7.00 19.12
CA ALA A 155 -8.73 7.73 18.90
C ALA A 155 -7.91 7.22 17.70
N ASN A 156 -8.29 6.11 17.08
CA ASN A 156 -7.74 5.70 15.80
C ASN A 156 -8.47 6.32 14.60
N GLY A 157 -9.55 7.07 14.84
CA GLY A 157 -10.35 7.70 13.79
C GLY A 157 -11.25 6.73 13.02
N GLU A 158 -12.41 7.25 12.61
CA GLU A 158 -13.38 6.58 11.76
C GLU A 158 -13.96 7.58 10.74
N ILE A 159 -14.02 7.16 9.47
CA ILE A 159 -14.57 7.94 8.35
C ILE A 159 -15.69 7.11 7.73
N ASP A 160 -16.92 7.49 8.04
CA ASP A 160 -18.14 6.93 7.47
C ASP A 160 -18.47 7.67 6.17
N MET A 161 -18.12 7.07 5.03
CA MET A 161 -18.42 7.65 3.72
C MET A 161 -19.92 7.60 3.42
N MET A 162 -20.57 6.54 3.91
CA MET A 162 -21.98 6.28 3.68
C MET A 162 -22.57 5.35 4.74
N GLU A 163 -23.62 5.80 5.41
CA GLU A 163 -24.49 4.95 6.21
C GLU A 163 -25.98 5.21 5.93
N MET A 164 -26.78 4.14 5.86
CA MET A 164 -28.25 4.22 5.78
C MET A 164 -28.91 3.29 6.80
N GLY A 165 -30.23 3.48 7.04
CA GLY A 165 -30.97 2.71 8.04
C GLY A 165 -31.19 3.42 9.37
N HIS A 166 -30.80 4.70 9.45
CA HIS A 166 -30.98 5.59 10.59
C HIS A 166 -32.39 5.48 11.18
N LYS A 167 -32.53 5.31 12.50
CA LYS A 167 -33.83 5.33 13.19
C LYS A 167 -34.59 6.64 12.99
N ALA A 168 -35.92 6.58 13.01
CA ALA A 168 -36.78 7.73 12.77
C ALA A 168 -36.49 8.91 13.71
N ALA A 169 -36.17 8.64 14.98
CA ALA A 169 -35.81 9.67 15.95
C ALA A 169 -34.51 10.41 15.60
N SER A 170 -33.52 9.73 15.01
CA SER A 170 -32.26 10.36 14.59
C SER A 170 -32.48 11.26 13.38
N ARG A 171 -33.24 10.80 12.37
CA ARG A 171 -33.60 11.62 11.20
C ARG A 171 -34.39 12.86 11.61
N ALA A 172 -35.31 12.73 12.56
CA ALA A 172 -36.04 13.88 13.09
C ALA A 172 -35.13 14.88 13.84
N ALA A 173 -34.11 14.39 14.56
CA ALA A 173 -33.17 15.23 15.29
C ALA A 173 -32.24 16.04 14.37
N THR A 174 -31.95 15.55 13.18
CA THR A 174 -31.16 16.25 12.14
C THR A 174 -32.03 17.10 11.20
N GLY A 175 -33.33 17.28 11.49
CA GLY A 175 -34.21 18.16 10.73
C GLY A 175 -35.04 17.47 9.63
N HIS A 176 -34.99 16.13 9.54
CA HIS A 176 -35.63 15.34 8.48
C HIS A 176 -36.68 14.35 9.00
N PRO A 177 -37.71 14.78 9.75
CA PRO A 177 -38.68 13.89 10.41
C PRO A 177 -39.53 13.07 9.43
N ASP A 178 -39.76 13.60 8.23
CA ASP A 178 -40.59 12.98 7.20
C ASP A 178 -39.77 12.16 6.18
N ALA A 179 -38.43 12.14 6.31
CA ALA A 179 -37.59 11.40 5.39
C ALA A 179 -37.83 9.88 5.52
N GLY A 180 -38.09 9.25 4.38
CA GLY A 180 -38.18 7.80 4.26
C GLY A 180 -36.83 7.14 4.51
N ILE A 181 -36.83 5.95 5.10
CA ILE A 181 -35.59 5.24 5.46
C ILE A 181 -34.69 4.93 4.25
N ASN A 182 -35.28 4.68 3.08
CA ASN A 182 -34.55 4.45 1.83
C ASN A 182 -34.16 5.74 1.10
N ASN A 183 -34.54 6.91 1.62
CA ASN A 183 -34.27 8.20 1.00
C ASN A 183 -33.19 8.98 1.75
N TYR A 184 -32.85 8.58 2.97
CA TYR A 184 -31.93 9.30 3.85
C TYR A 184 -30.59 8.57 3.94
N VAL A 185 -29.50 9.30 3.72
CA VAL A 185 -28.13 8.82 3.90
C VAL A 185 -27.30 9.86 4.64
N GLY A 186 -26.39 9.40 5.49
CA GLY A 186 -25.45 10.25 6.21
C GLY A 186 -24.01 9.82 5.99
N ALA A 187 -23.08 10.73 6.30
CA ALA A 187 -21.65 10.50 6.40
C ALA A 187 -21.14 11.09 7.71
N ASN A 188 -19.98 10.65 8.20
CA ASN A 188 -19.48 11.09 9.50
C ASN A 188 -17.97 10.91 9.61
N ALA A 189 -17.31 11.82 10.32
CA ALA A 189 -15.99 11.63 10.89
C ALA A 189 -16.11 11.51 12.41
N ILE A 190 -15.60 10.42 12.99
CA ILE A 190 -15.60 10.13 14.43
C ILE A 190 -14.15 10.08 14.93
N PHE A 191 -13.90 10.77 16.04
CA PHE A 191 -12.56 10.96 16.60
C PHE A 191 -12.63 11.06 18.13
N TYR A 192 -11.48 10.99 18.79
CA TYR A 192 -11.41 11.22 20.23
C TYR A 192 -11.37 12.73 20.54
N ALA A 193 -12.27 13.20 21.41
CA ALA A 193 -12.10 14.51 22.02
C ALA A 193 -12.47 14.48 23.50
N GLU A 194 -11.59 15.04 24.35
CA GLU A 194 -11.84 15.11 25.79
C GLU A 194 -13.16 15.84 26.11
N GLY A 195 -13.51 16.87 25.32
CA GLY A 195 -14.76 17.61 25.45
C GLY A 195 -16.02 16.78 25.18
N ALA A 196 -15.91 15.64 24.49
CA ALA A 196 -17.02 14.71 24.25
C ALA A 196 -17.21 13.69 25.38
N CYS A 197 -16.25 13.58 26.31
CA CYS A 197 -16.34 12.68 27.45
C CYS A 197 -17.54 13.02 28.34
N SER A 198 -18.43 12.06 28.54
CA SER A 198 -19.51 12.20 29.52
C SER A 198 -19.91 10.84 30.10
N ALA A 199 -20.72 10.83 31.15
CA ALA A 199 -21.24 9.59 31.71
C ALA A 199 -22.06 8.77 30.68
N GLY A 200 -22.65 9.42 29.67
CA GLY A 200 -23.35 8.78 28.56
C GLY A 200 -22.50 8.51 27.31
N ASN A 201 -21.28 9.05 27.26
CA ASN A 201 -20.31 8.87 26.19
C ASN A 201 -18.91 8.59 26.79
N PRO A 202 -18.73 7.43 27.45
CA PRO A 202 -17.49 7.13 28.19
C PRO A 202 -16.29 6.87 27.27
N THR A 203 -16.53 6.64 25.98
CA THR A 203 -15.50 6.49 24.95
C THR A 203 -14.95 7.84 24.48
N CYS A 204 -15.63 8.94 24.83
CA CYS A 204 -15.30 10.29 24.39
C CYS A 204 -15.29 10.44 22.86
N ALA A 205 -16.17 9.68 22.18
CA ALA A 205 -16.35 9.78 20.74
C ALA A 205 -16.99 11.13 20.40
N ALA A 206 -16.22 12.00 19.78
CA ALA A 206 -16.71 13.17 19.08
C ALA A 206 -17.12 12.77 17.67
N SER A 207 -18.08 13.52 17.11
CA SER A 207 -18.63 13.23 15.79
C SER A 207 -18.89 14.54 15.07
N SER A 208 -18.41 14.62 13.83
CA SER A 208 -18.72 15.75 12.93
C SER A 208 -20.22 15.89 12.65
N ALA A 209 -20.99 14.79 12.76
CA ALA A 209 -22.44 14.74 12.59
C ALA A 209 -23.23 15.26 13.81
N TRP A 210 -22.59 15.44 14.97
CA TRP A 210 -23.30 15.80 16.19
C TRP A 210 -23.95 17.18 16.09
N GLN A 211 -25.30 17.19 16.06
CA GLN A 211 -26.13 18.39 15.94
C GLN A 211 -25.91 19.21 14.66
N ASN A 212 -25.35 18.60 13.62
CA ASN A 212 -25.22 19.19 12.29
C ASN A 212 -26.20 18.52 11.31
N ASP A 213 -26.65 19.26 10.30
CA ASP A 213 -27.37 18.67 9.17
C ASP A 213 -26.34 18.18 8.16
N ASN A 214 -26.10 16.87 8.18
CA ASN A 214 -25.07 16.19 7.39
C ASN A 214 -25.64 15.12 6.46
N ALA A 215 -26.94 15.21 6.17
CA ALA A 215 -27.67 14.17 5.49
C ALA A 215 -28.15 14.60 4.11
N TYR A 216 -28.06 13.67 3.17
CA TYR A 216 -28.73 13.81 1.90
C TYR A 216 -30.08 13.08 1.94
N VAL A 217 -31.15 13.81 1.59
CA VAL A 217 -32.50 13.24 1.44
C VAL A 217 -32.90 13.24 -0.02
N SER A 218 -32.80 12.07 -0.66
CA SER A 218 -33.19 11.89 -2.06
C SER A 218 -34.71 12.05 -2.23
N SER A 219 -35.12 12.65 -3.35
CA SER A 219 -36.54 12.78 -3.72
C SER A 219 -37.19 11.44 -4.09
N ARG A 220 -36.39 10.40 -4.33
CA ARG A 220 -36.82 9.03 -4.63
C ARG A 220 -36.01 8.03 -3.81
N SER A 221 -36.52 6.82 -3.65
CA SER A 221 -35.79 5.76 -2.95
C SER A 221 -34.41 5.52 -3.59
N MET A 222 -33.37 5.50 -2.78
CA MET A 222 -32.01 5.03 -3.14
C MET A 222 -31.88 3.50 -3.05
N ALA A 223 -32.82 2.82 -2.40
CA ALA A 223 -32.87 1.37 -2.40
C ALA A 223 -33.05 0.81 -3.83
N ASP A 224 -32.40 -0.32 -4.05
CA ASP A 224 -32.47 -1.16 -5.25
C ASP A 224 -31.92 -0.54 -6.54
N ARG A 225 -31.15 0.55 -6.45
CA ARG A 225 -30.39 1.17 -7.56
C ARG A 225 -28.98 1.56 -7.13
N PHE A 226 -28.08 1.73 -8.10
CA PHE A 226 -26.74 2.24 -7.83
C PHE A 226 -26.72 3.74 -7.59
N VAL A 227 -25.88 4.13 -6.63
CA VAL A 227 -25.56 5.49 -6.21
C VAL A 227 -24.05 5.54 -5.97
N THR A 228 -23.42 6.67 -6.26
CA THR A 228 -21.98 6.84 -6.03
C THR A 228 -21.74 7.78 -4.86
N TYR A 229 -20.84 7.40 -3.95
CA TYR A 229 -20.45 8.17 -2.78
C TYR A 229 -18.98 8.54 -2.91
N ARG A 230 -18.65 9.79 -2.62
CA ARG A 230 -17.31 10.34 -2.78
C ARG A 230 -16.84 11.02 -1.51
N THR A 231 -15.62 10.73 -1.11
CA THR A 231 -14.93 11.40 -0.02
C THR A 231 -13.69 12.07 -0.58
N TYR A 232 -13.66 13.40 -0.58
CA TYR A 232 -12.46 14.18 -0.84
C TYR A 232 -11.73 14.36 0.47
N TRP A 233 -10.46 13.98 0.52
CA TRP A 233 -9.67 13.94 1.73
C TRP A 233 -8.31 14.55 1.48
N THR A 234 -7.99 15.59 2.24
CA THR A 234 -6.69 16.27 2.24
C THR A 234 -6.06 16.16 3.62
N ASP A 235 -4.83 16.66 3.77
CA ASP A 235 -4.14 16.82 5.05
C ASP A 235 -4.81 17.82 6.02
N THR A 236 -5.83 18.54 5.55
CA THR A 236 -6.51 19.58 6.35
C THR A 236 -8.01 19.44 6.41
N HIS A 237 -8.65 18.67 5.53
CA HIS A 237 -10.11 18.59 5.44
C HIS A 237 -10.64 17.25 4.94
N LEU A 238 -11.87 16.94 5.34
CA LEU A 238 -12.75 15.94 4.72
C LEU A 238 -13.98 16.62 4.08
N ARG A 239 -14.37 16.18 2.89
CA ARG A 239 -15.61 16.59 2.23
C ARG A 239 -16.32 15.36 1.68
N PHE A 240 -17.56 15.16 2.12
CA PHE A 240 -18.40 14.04 1.74
C PHE A 240 -19.45 14.48 0.72
N THR A 241 -19.57 13.73 -0.38
CA THR A 241 -20.55 14.00 -1.42
C THR A 241 -21.23 12.72 -1.91
N ILE A 242 -22.38 12.90 -2.54
CA ILE A 242 -23.16 11.84 -3.19
C ILE A 242 -23.45 12.26 -4.62
N ILE A 243 -23.28 11.34 -5.56
CA ILE A 243 -23.77 11.48 -6.93
C ILE A 243 -25.05 10.68 -7.04
N ASP A 244 -26.17 11.40 -7.05
CA ASP A 244 -27.51 10.85 -7.24
C ASP A 244 -28.11 11.37 -8.55
N ASP A 245 -28.57 10.48 -9.42
CA ASP A 245 -29.09 10.79 -10.77
C ASP A 245 -28.15 11.71 -11.59
N GLY A 246 -26.83 11.50 -11.46
CA GLY A 246 -25.79 12.26 -12.17
C GLY A 246 -25.47 13.63 -11.60
N VAL A 247 -26.04 13.99 -10.44
CA VAL A 247 -25.78 15.26 -9.75
C VAL A 247 -25.00 14.99 -8.48
N GLU A 248 -23.81 15.59 -8.37
CA GLU A 248 -23.01 15.57 -7.15
C GLU A 248 -23.56 16.60 -6.15
N THR A 249 -23.78 16.18 -4.91
CA THR A 249 -24.31 17.01 -3.82
C THR A 249 -23.48 16.80 -2.56
N ASP A 250 -23.12 17.90 -1.89
CA ASP A 250 -22.45 17.86 -0.60
C ASP A 250 -23.39 17.33 0.50
N LEU A 251 -22.87 16.46 1.37
CA LEU A 251 -23.64 15.98 2.54
C LEU A 251 -23.61 16.99 3.69
N TYR A 252 -22.59 17.85 3.76
CA TYR A 252 -22.44 18.90 4.76
C TYR A 252 -22.50 20.29 4.11
N GLU A 253 -22.93 21.30 4.88
CA GLU A 253 -22.88 22.71 4.43
C GLU A 253 -21.45 23.20 4.12
N ALA A 254 -20.45 22.63 4.80
CA ALA A 254 -19.03 22.91 4.58
C ALA A 254 -18.18 21.66 4.86
N PRO A 255 -17.00 21.53 4.21
CA PRO A 255 -16.01 20.52 4.55
C PRO A 255 -15.63 20.54 6.04
N PHE A 256 -15.34 19.36 6.59
CA PHE A 256 -14.86 19.18 7.96
C PHE A 256 -13.37 19.53 8.03
N GLU A 257 -13.02 20.61 8.72
CA GLU A 257 -11.64 21.09 8.93
C GLU A 257 -10.96 20.36 10.08
N PHE A 258 -9.71 19.98 9.88
CA PHE A 258 -8.89 19.33 10.90
C PHE A 258 -8.32 20.33 11.90
N SER A 259 -8.11 19.85 13.13
CA SER A 259 -7.49 20.60 14.24
C SER A 259 -6.54 19.69 15.01
N ASP A 260 -5.90 20.23 16.05
CA ASP A 260 -5.05 19.46 16.96
C ASP A 260 -5.80 18.33 17.70
N GLN A 261 -7.13 18.27 17.61
CA GLN A 261 -7.95 17.19 18.18
C GLN A 261 -8.34 16.10 17.17
N THR A 262 -7.93 16.24 15.91
CA THR A 262 -8.33 15.36 14.81
C THR A 262 -7.13 14.90 13.99
N GLU A 263 -5.96 14.83 14.63
CA GLU A 263 -4.69 14.44 14.01
C GLU A 263 -4.73 13.01 13.43
N GLU A 264 -5.65 12.16 13.92
CA GLU A 264 -5.84 10.81 13.37
C GLU A 264 -6.15 10.84 11.87
N PHE A 265 -6.93 11.80 11.37
CA PHE A 265 -7.30 11.91 9.94
C PHE A 265 -6.15 12.39 9.06
N GLN A 266 -4.96 12.62 9.62
CA GLN A 266 -3.74 12.86 8.87
C GLN A 266 -2.91 11.58 8.69
N ASN A 267 -3.41 10.42 9.10
CA ASN A 267 -2.77 9.12 8.96
C ASN A 267 -3.53 8.23 7.98
N PRO A 268 -2.95 7.10 7.51
CA PRO A 268 -3.65 6.14 6.66
C PRO A 268 -4.86 5.47 7.32
N PHE A 269 -5.87 5.12 6.51
CA PHE A 269 -7.09 4.44 6.90
C PHE A 269 -7.34 3.20 6.04
N TYR A 270 -7.81 2.11 6.64
CA TYR A 270 -8.26 0.90 5.93
C TYR A 270 -9.77 0.89 5.75
N LEU A 271 -10.24 0.20 4.71
CA LEU A 271 -11.62 0.19 4.22
C LEU A 271 -12.45 -0.92 4.85
N LEU A 272 -13.74 -0.68 5.05
CA LEU A 272 -14.73 -1.63 5.53
C LEU A 272 -16.04 -1.50 4.75
N PHE A 273 -16.63 -2.65 4.44
CA PHE A 273 -17.98 -2.76 3.86
C PHE A 273 -18.79 -3.79 4.62
N ASN A 274 -20.00 -3.42 5.06
CA ASN A 274 -20.91 -4.36 5.71
C ASN A 274 -22.39 -4.01 5.51
N LEU A 275 -23.24 -5.01 5.75
CA LEU A 275 -24.69 -4.86 5.87
C LEU A 275 -25.11 -5.35 7.25
N ALA A 276 -25.17 -4.47 8.23
CA ALA A 276 -25.63 -4.78 9.58
C ALA A 276 -27.15 -5.00 9.63
N VAL A 277 -27.61 -5.70 10.67
CA VAL A 277 -29.03 -5.96 10.95
C VAL A 277 -29.35 -5.54 12.39
N GLY A 278 -30.30 -4.60 12.54
CA GLY A 278 -30.74 -4.09 13.83
C GLY A 278 -29.72 -3.16 14.49
N GLY A 279 -29.70 -3.17 15.82
CA GLY A 279 -28.79 -2.34 16.61
C GLY A 279 -29.32 -0.94 16.91
N ASN A 280 -28.55 -0.21 17.72
CA ASN A 280 -28.90 1.11 18.27
C ASN A 280 -29.05 2.22 17.21
N PHE A 281 -28.49 1.97 16.03
CA PHE A 281 -28.57 2.85 14.86
C PHE A 281 -29.95 2.81 14.19
N THR A 282 -30.62 1.65 14.21
CA THR A 282 -31.90 1.40 13.52
C THR A 282 -33.09 1.43 14.48
N ASP A 283 -34.31 1.40 13.95
CA ASP A 283 -35.54 1.25 14.75
C ASP A 283 -35.77 -0.21 15.25
N ALA A 284 -34.85 -1.15 14.98
CA ALA A 284 -34.93 -2.56 15.41
C ALA A 284 -33.85 -2.91 16.46
N ALA A 285 -34.23 -2.83 17.74
CA ALA A 285 -33.39 -3.26 18.87
C ALA A 285 -33.46 -4.77 19.14
N ASN A 286 -34.41 -5.49 18.54
CA ASN A 286 -34.52 -6.94 18.65
C ASN A 286 -35.05 -7.61 17.36
N PRO A 287 -34.87 -8.94 17.20
CA PRO A 287 -35.18 -9.60 15.93
C PRO A 287 -36.64 -9.56 15.46
N PHE A 288 -37.60 -9.39 16.38
CA PHE A 288 -39.03 -9.32 16.03
C PHE A 288 -39.42 -7.97 15.42
N GLN A 289 -38.57 -6.96 15.56
CA GLN A 289 -38.77 -5.62 14.99
C GLN A 289 -38.23 -5.50 13.56
N VAL A 290 -37.40 -6.44 13.11
CA VAL A 290 -36.83 -6.41 11.76
C VAL A 290 -37.90 -6.81 10.74
N THR A 291 -38.34 -5.84 9.94
CA THR A 291 -39.34 -6.00 8.86
C THR A 291 -38.71 -6.05 7.47
N ALA A 292 -37.43 -5.68 7.34
CA ALA A 292 -36.70 -5.72 6.09
C ALA A 292 -36.85 -7.06 5.34
N PRO A 293 -37.07 -7.03 4.01
CA PRO A 293 -37.17 -8.25 3.23
C PRO A 293 -35.85 -9.03 3.29
N MET A 294 -35.91 -10.36 3.39
CA MET A 294 -34.72 -11.21 3.39
C MET A 294 -34.92 -12.46 2.52
N PRO A 295 -33.89 -12.95 1.81
CA PRO A 295 -32.52 -12.42 1.78
C PRO A 295 -32.44 -11.03 1.11
N SER A 296 -31.58 -10.17 1.63
CA SER A 296 -31.35 -8.82 1.12
C SER A 296 -29.90 -8.66 0.70
N LYS A 297 -29.65 -8.03 -0.45
CA LYS A 297 -28.33 -7.93 -1.07
C LYS A 297 -27.90 -6.48 -1.23
N MET A 298 -26.76 -6.14 -0.66
CA MET A 298 -25.99 -4.93 -0.94
C MET A 298 -24.93 -5.28 -2.00
N TYR A 299 -24.87 -4.50 -3.07
CA TYR A 299 -23.87 -4.65 -4.14
C TYR A 299 -22.91 -3.46 -4.05
N ILE A 300 -21.62 -3.73 -4.07
CA ILE A 300 -20.56 -2.74 -4.22
C ILE A 300 -19.94 -3.03 -5.58
N ASP A 301 -20.16 -2.12 -6.52
CA ASP A 301 -19.72 -2.26 -7.91
C ASP A 301 -18.22 -2.05 -8.05
N TYR A 302 -17.75 -0.94 -7.50
CA TYR A 302 -16.33 -0.65 -7.44
C TYR A 302 -16.00 0.26 -6.26
N ILE A 303 -14.72 0.26 -5.93
CA ILE A 303 -14.06 1.35 -5.22
C ILE A 303 -12.92 1.88 -6.08
N LYS A 304 -12.76 3.21 -6.13
CA LYS A 304 -11.68 3.89 -6.84
C LYS A 304 -11.07 4.96 -5.95
N VAL A 305 -9.76 5.11 -6.03
CA VAL A 305 -9.00 6.15 -5.32
C VAL A 305 -8.22 6.94 -6.34
N TYR A 306 -8.33 8.27 -6.26
CA TYR A 306 -7.62 9.20 -7.11
C TYR A 306 -6.81 10.17 -6.25
N GLN A 307 -5.73 10.70 -6.79
CA GLN A 307 -5.09 11.87 -6.21
C GLN A 307 -6.00 13.10 -6.36
N ILE A 308 -5.87 14.05 -5.43
CA ILE A 308 -6.44 15.40 -5.54
C ILE A 308 -5.35 16.42 -5.28
N ASP A 309 -5.14 17.34 -6.22
CA ASP A 309 -4.07 18.34 -6.19
C ASP A 309 -2.69 17.74 -5.88
N GLY A 310 -2.39 16.57 -6.46
CA GLY A 310 -1.15 15.82 -6.25
C GLY A 310 -1.05 15.10 -4.91
N LYS A 311 -2.08 15.14 -4.05
CA LYS A 311 -2.14 14.40 -2.78
C LYS A 311 -2.99 13.14 -2.92
N GLY A 312 -2.53 12.05 -2.34
CA GLY A 312 -3.25 10.77 -2.33
C GLY A 312 -2.25 9.62 -2.44
N GLU A 313 -2.31 8.73 -1.47
CA GLU A 313 -1.41 7.59 -1.36
C GLU A 313 -2.22 6.32 -1.06
N VAL A 314 -1.80 5.22 -1.67
CA VAL A 314 -2.36 3.89 -1.44
C VAL A 314 -1.22 2.99 -0.96
N PHE A 315 -1.46 2.29 0.13
CA PHE A 315 -0.51 1.38 0.74
C PHE A 315 -1.01 -0.04 0.59
N ILE A 316 -0.23 -0.89 -0.08
CA ILE A 316 -0.48 -2.33 -0.19
C ILE A 316 0.48 -3.08 0.75
N GLY A 317 -0.07 -3.93 1.61
CA GLY A 317 0.69 -4.64 2.63
C GLY A 317 1.05 -3.78 3.84
N ASN A 318 2.33 -3.75 4.22
CA ASN A 318 2.79 -2.98 5.37
C ASN A 318 2.87 -1.49 5.00
N THR A 319 2.16 -0.64 5.73
CA THR A 319 2.09 0.81 5.47
C THR A 319 3.34 1.58 5.93
N GLN A 320 4.34 0.89 6.48
CA GLN A 320 5.48 1.51 7.14
C GLN A 320 6.80 1.17 6.44
N ALA A 321 7.49 2.22 5.99
CA ALA A 321 8.88 2.12 5.55
C ALA A 321 9.74 1.52 6.67
N PRO A 322 10.70 0.61 6.37
CA PRO A 322 11.62 0.09 7.36
C PRO A 322 12.48 1.21 7.96
N GLU A 323 12.49 1.31 9.29
CA GLU A 323 13.44 2.15 10.02
C GLU A 323 14.85 1.56 9.86
N GLN A 324 15.89 2.39 9.85
CA GLN A 324 17.29 1.97 9.61
C GLN A 324 18.27 2.65 10.56
N GLY A 325 19.48 2.09 10.68
CA GLY A 325 20.57 2.64 11.49
C GLY A 325 20.22 2.63 12.98
N THR A 326 19.93 3.81 13.53
CA THR A 326 19.58 4.00 14.94
C THR A 326 18.19 4.63 15.07
N PHE A 327 17.36 4.06 15.95
CA PHE A 327 15.99 4.53 16.18
C PHE A 327 15.75 4.85 17.65
N GLY A 328 15.54 6.13 17.96
CA GLY A 328 15.33 6.64 19.31
C GLY A 328 13.94 6.33 19.86
N VAL A 329 13.86 5.80 21.07
CA VAL A 329 12.60 5.64 21.84
C VAL A 329 12.48 6.74 22.89
N PHE A 330 13.58 7.02 23.59
CA PHE A 330 13.73 8.11 24.54
C PHE A 330 15.22 8.47 24.64
N THR A 331 15.63 9.51 23.93
CA THR A 331 17.02 10.00 23.83
C THR A 331 17.03 11.52 23.88
N ASP A 332 18.16 12.11 24.23
CA ASP A 332 18.39 13.55 24.08
C ASP A 332 19.69 13.90 23.35
N LEU A 333 20.86 13.53 23.87
CA LEU A 333 22.16 13.74 23.22
C LEU A 333 22.59 12.56 22.35
N THR A 334 22.04 11.37 22.59
CA THR A 334 22.25 10.20 21.74
C THR A 334 21.66 10.48 20.34
N SER A 335 22.53 10.61 19.34
CA SER A 335 22.13 10.79 17.94
C SER A 335 21.36 9.58 17.44
N THR A 336 20.27 9.82 16.72
CA THR A 336 19.47 8.77 16.09
C THR A 336 19.06 9.19 14.68
N ASN A 337 18.93 8.22 13.77
CA ASN A 337 18.47 8.49 12.39
C ASN A 337 16.99 8.90 12.37
N ASN A 338 16.20 8.33 13.28
CA ASN A 338 14.81 8.69 13.49
C ASN A 338 14.43 8.41 14.95
N GLN A 339 13.36 9.01 15.46
CA GLN A 339 12.95 8.82 16.85
C GLN A 339 11.45 8.99 17.08
N LEU A 340 10.99 8.37 18.17
CA LEU A 340 9.68 8.67 18.75
C LEU A 340 9.70 10.04 19.43
N GLU A 341 8.62 10.78 19.20
CA GLU A 341 8.33 12.03 19.88
C GLU A 341 7.10 11.80 20.78
N LEU A 342 7.36 11.79 22.09
CA LEU A 342 6.30 11.67 23.09
C LEU A 342 5.24 12.74 22.88
N ASP A 343 4.00 12.34 23.08
CA ASP A 343 2.77 13.11 22.92
C ASP A 343 2.37 13.48 21.49
N LYS A 344 3.24 13.23 20.50
CA LYS A 344 2.95 13.43 19.08
C LYS A 344 2.74 12.11 18.35
N ASN A 345 3.76 11.26 18.29
CA ASN A 345 3.73 9.99 17.56
C ASN A 345 3.90 8.77 18.47
N ALA A 346 4.15 8.98 19.77
CA ALA A 346 4.25 7.94 20.78
C ALA A 346 3.72 8.42 22.13
N ASP A 347 3.37 7.47 22.99
CA ASP A 347 2.91 7.73 24.35
C ASP A 347 3.67 6.86 25.35
N LEU A 348 3.94 7.44 26.53
CA LEU A 348 4.48 6.72 27.68
C LEU A 348 3.33 6.26 28.58
N PHE A 349 3.16 4.94 28.70
CA PHE A 349 2.15 4.34 29.55
C PHE A 349 2.75 3.88 30.87
N VAL A 350 2.08 4.23 31.98
CA VAL A 350 2.33 3.65 33.31
C VAL A 350 1.10 2.84 33.71
N TRP A 351 1.21 1.50 33.67
CA TRP A 351 0.05 0.61 33.82
C TRP A 351 -0.41 0.42 35.27
N ASN A 352 0.48 0.61 36.25
CA ASN A 352 0.11 0.71 37.66
C ASN A 352 0.58 2.04 38.26
N GLN A 353 -0.28 3.05 38.16
CA GLN A 353 0.00 4.40 38.67
C GLN A 353 0.08 4.48 40.19
N ASN A 354 -0.49 3.52 40.91
CA ASN A 354 -0.36 3.49 42.37
C ASN A 354 1.06 3.09 42.79
N SER A 355 1.77 2.34 41.95
CA SER A 355 3.11 1.84 42.28
C SER A 355 4.20 2.87 42.13
N PHE A 356 3.99 3.92 41.32
CA PHE A 356 5.01 4.93 41.04
C PHE A 356 4.59 6.33 41.49
N SER A 357 5.57 7.10 41.97
CA SER A 357 5.53 8.56 41.98
C SER A 357 6.70 9.11 41.18
N GLU A 358 6.66 10.41 40.87
CA GLU A 358 7.78 11.11 40.25
C GLU A 358 9.07 10.93 41.06
N GLY A 359 10.17 10.68 40.36
CA GLY A 359 11.52 10.56 40.88
C GLY A 359 12.35 11.81 40.62
N SER A 360 13.53 11.87 41.22
CA SER A 360 14.46 13.01 41.08
C SER A 360 15.89 12.55 40.79
N SER A 361 16.03 11.39 40.13
CA SER A 361 17.33 10.89 39.73
C SER A 361 17.89 11.82 38.66
N GLU A 362 19.17 12.18 38.76
CA GLU A 362 19.86 12.90 37.70
C GLU A 362 19.94 12.04 36.42
N PRO A 363 19.81 12.65 35.23
CA PRO A 363 20.03 11.99 33.94
C PRO A 363 21.36 11.26 33.85
N PHE A 364 21.44 10.27 32.96
CA PHE A 364 22.72 9.64 32.63
C PHE A 364 23.58 10.60 31.80
N GLU A 365 22.95 11.26 30.83
CA GLU A 365 23.50 12.37 30.06
C GLU A 365 22.43 13.45 29.82
N GLY A 366 22.85 14.59 29.25
CA GLY A 366 21.94 15.64 28.86
C GLY A 366 21.05 16.17 30.00
N ASP A 367 19.80 16.47 29.66
CA ASP A 367 18.82 17.13 30.52
C ASP A 367 17.58 16.25 30.78
N GLN A 368 17.43 15.12 30.08
CA GLN A 368 16.21 14.31 30.11
C GLN A 368 16.41 12.98 30.84
N VAL A 369 15.41 12.56 31.63
CA VAL A 369 15.42 11.26 32.29
C VAL A 369 14.00 10.82 32.64
N ILE A 370 13.72 9.53 32.55
CA ILE A 370 12.54 8.96 33.19
C ILE A 370 12.93 8.48 34.58
N ALA A 371 12.54 9.24 35.61
CA ALA A 371 12.81 8.91 37.00
C ALA A 371 11.51 8.62 37.76
N TRP A 372 11.45 7.48 38.43
CA TRP A 372 10.33 7.07 39.28
C TRP A 372 10.79 6.61 40.66
N ASN A 373 9.95 6.86 41.66
CA ASN A 373 10.01 6.19 42.95
C ASN A 373 8.94 5.11 42.99
N TYR A 374 9.33 3.85 43.18
CA TYR A 374 8.38 2.79 43.51
C TYR A 374 7.96 2.92 44.98
N ILE A 375 6.68 3.23 45.23
CA ILE A 375 6.20 3.71 46.54
C ILE A 375 5.32 2.71 47.29
N ASN A 376 4.85 1.63 46.65
CA ASN A 376 3.93 0.67 47.25
C ASN A 376 4.50 -0.76 47.27
N PRO A 377 5.31 -1.11 48.28
CA PRO A 377 5.86 -2.46 48.45
C PRO A 377 4.82 -3.59 48.35
N GLY A 378 5.16 -4.64 47.60
CA GLY A 378 4.31 -5.79 47.37
C GLY A 378 3.27 -5.62 46.24
N ASP A 379 3.19 -4.45 45.61
CA ASP A 379 2.36 -4.24 44.42
C ASP A 379 3.19 -4.32 43.13
N TRP A 380 2.60 -4.78 42.03
CA TRP A 380 3.32 -4.89 40.76
C TRP A 380 3.55 -3.50 40.15
N PHE A 381 4.59 -3.34 39.33
CA PHE A 381 4.81 -2.11 38.58
C PHE A 381 5.02 -2.42 37.11
N GLY A 382 4.66 -1.47 36.24
CA GLY A 382 4.97 -1.59 34.83
C GLY A 382 4.71 -0.32 34.05
N ALA A 383 5.55 -0.09 33.03
CA ALA A 383 5.45 1.02 32.12
C ALA A 383 6.06 0.69 30.75
N GLY A 384 5.76 1.46 29.73
CA GLY A 384 6.36 1.29 28.41
C GLY A 384 6.05 2.41 27.43
N PHE A 385 6.86 2.48 26.39
CA PHE A 385 6.75 3.42 25.28
C PHE A 385 6.04 2.72 24.12
N GLN A 386 4.93 3.29 23.68
CA GLN A 386 4.17 2.77 22.54
C GLN A 386 4.07 3.82 21.45
N SER A 387 4.44 3.46 20.23
CA SER A 387 4.15 4.27 19.08
C SER A 387 2.66 4.22 18.77
N ARG A 388 2.11 5.31 18.25
CA ARG A 388 0.71 5.38 17.83
C ARG A 388 0.50 4.59 16.54
N GLN A 389 1.44 4.75 15.61
CA GLN A 389 1.57 3.90 14.42
C GLN A 389 2.66 2.86 14.66
N PRO A 390 2.42 1.57 14.38
CA PRO A 390 3.48 0.56 14.41
C PRO A 390 4.68 1.01 13.56
N LYS A 391 5.89 0.61 13.93
CA LYS A 391 7.08 0.83 13.09
C LYS A 391 7.62 -0.48 12.55
N ASN A 392 8.15 -0.42 11.35
CA ASN A 392 8.82 -1.53 10.72
C ASN A 392 10.30 -1.55 11.14
N MET A 393 10.63 -2.46 12.05
CA MET A 393 11.94 -2.61 12.66
C MET A 393 12.73 -3.79 12.06
N ASN A 394 12.37 -4.29 10.87
CA ASN A 394 13.00 -5.47 10.27
C ASN A 394 14.53 -5.35 10.12
N GLN A 395 15.04 -4.14 9.86
CA GLN A 395 16.47 -3.88 9.68
C GLN A 395 17.28 -3.95 10.98
N PHE A 396 16.60 -4.12 12.12
CA PHE A 396 17.22 -4.27 13.44
C PHE A 396 17.33 -5.73 13.89
N ILE A 397 16.98 -6.71 13.05
CA ILE A 397 16.95 -8.14 13.45
C ILE A 397 18.29 -8.65 14.01
N ASP A 398 19.40 -8.24 13.40
CA ASP A 398 20.76 -8.55 13.86
C ASP A 398 21.31 -7.54 14.88
N GLY A 399 20.51 -6.52 15.21
CA GLY A 399 20.84 -5.37 16.02
C GLY A 399 20.59 -5.55 17.51
N GLN A 400 20.50 -4.42 18.22
CA GLN A 400 20.36 -4.37 19.68
C GLN A 400 19.35 -3.31 20.11
N LEU A 401 18.58 -3.61 21.15
CA LEU A 401 17.87 -2.63 21.97
C LEU A 401 18.80 -2.19 23.11
N ARG A 402 19.14 -0.91 23.14
CA ARG A 402 20.08 -0.31 24.10
C ARG A 402 19.34 0.66 25.01
N PHE A 403 19.73 0.67 26.28
CA PHE A 403 19.22 1.64 27.27
C PHE A 403 20.12 1.75 28.48
N ASN A 404 20.12 2.91 29.11
CA ASN A 404 20.75 3.13 30.39
C ASN A 404 19.70 2.98 31.49
N ILE A 405 20.06 2.31 32.57
CA ILE A 405 19.19 2.11 33.73
C ILE A 405 19.96 2.30 35.04
N LYS A 406 19.32 2.96 36.00
CA LYS A 406 19.76 3.02 37.40
C LYS A 406 18.71 2.38 38.29
N VAL A 407 19.05 1.24 38.85
CA VAL A 407 18.12 0.41 39.64
C VAL A 407 18.88 -0.34 40.74
N PRO A 408 18.35 -0.50 41.97
CA PRO A 408 19.04 -1.23 43.02
C PRO A 408 19.34 -2.68 42.64
N ALA A 409 20.49 -3.17 43.11
CA ALA A 409 20.98 -4.51 42.84
C ALA A 409 19.97 -5.62 43.20
N ASN A 410 19.14 -5.41 44.22
CA ASN A 410 18.20 -6.39 44.76
C ASN A 410 16.80 -6.36 44.10
N VAL A 411 16.62 -5.62 43.00
CA VAL A 411 15.34 -5.52 42.30
C VAL A 411 15.36 -6.35 41.01
N SER A 412 14.40 -7.28 40.91
CA SER A 412 14.12 -8.03 39.68
C SER A 412 13.11 -7.28 38.81
N PHE A 413 13.31 -7.30 37.50
CA PHE A 413 12.37 -6.73 36.52
C PHE A 413 12.42 -7.52 35.20
N LYS A 414 11.47 -7.28 34.30
CA LYS A 414 11.49 -7.75 32.91
C LYS A 414 11.54 -6.56 31.98
N VAL A 415 12.24 -6.70 30.85
CA VAL A 415 12.18 -5.78 29.71
C VAL A 415 11.51 -6.49 28.54
N GLY A 416 10.65 -5.79 27.81
CA GLY A 416 9.90 -6.39 26.72
C GLY A 416 9.60 -5.44 25.58
N ILE A 417 9.12 -6.02 24.49
CA ILE A 417 8.58 -5.34 23.31
C ILE A 417 7.29 -6.05 22.89
N SER A 418 6.44 -5.38 22.11
CA SER A 418 5.23 -5.97 21.55
C SER A 418 4.97 -5.48 20.14
N ASP A 419 4.39 -6.34 19.31
CA ASP A 419 3.90 -5.96 17.98
C ASP A 419 2.44 -5.48 18.01
N ALA A 420 1.91 -5.13 16.84
CA ALA A 420 0.52 -4.70 16.67
C ALA A 420 -0.48 -5.87 16.69
N TYR A 421 -0.01 -7.13 16.67
CA TYR A 421 -0.82 -8.36 16.66
C TYR A 421 -1.00 -8.98 18.05
N SER A 422 -0.70 -8.22 19.10
CA SER A 422 -0.76 -8.64 20.51
C SER A 422 0.29 -9.67 20.93
N ASN A 423 1.31 -9.94 20.10
CA ASN A 423 2.44 -10.75 20.54
C ASN A 423 3.37 -9.88 21.40
N GLU A 424 3.85 -10.47 22.49
CA GLU A 424 4.79 -9.84 23.41
C GLU A 424 5.93 -10.79 23.76
N THR A 425 7.08 -10.20 24.06
CA THR A 425 8.27 -10.92 24.49
C THR A 425 8.85 -10.26 25.73
N TRP A 426 9.44 -11.06 26.61
CA TRP A 426 9.94 -10.58 27.89
C TRP A 426 11.26 -11.24 28.26
N ILE A 427 12.26 -10.42 28.54
CA ILE A 427 13.53 -10.83 29.10
C ILE A 427 13.54 -10.51 30.59
N THR A 428 13.71 -11.56 31.40
CA THR A 428 13.87 -11.40 32.85
C THR A 428 15.29 -10.96 33.21
N PHE A 429 15.39 -9.95 34.08
CA PHE A 429 16.59 -9.46 34.74
C PHE A 429 16.51 -9.78 36.25
N PRO A 430 17.07 -10.92 36.71
CA PRO A 430 17.01 -11.33 38.11
C PRO A 430 17.82 -10.43 39.04
N ALA A 431 17.34 -10.20 40.26
CA ALA A 431 18.08 -9.51 41.31
C ALA A 431 19.47 -10.13 41.54
N LEU A 432 20.46 -9.28 41.80
CA LEU A 432 21.85 -9.62 42.11
C LEU A 432 22.62 -10.35 41.00
N GLU A 433 22.06 -10.42 39.79
CA GLU A 433 22.68 -11.03 38.62
C GLU A 433 22.96 -9.98 37.53
N ASN A 434 24.20 -9.96 37.04
CA ASN A 434 24.59 -9.14 35.89
C ASN A 434 24.08 -9.80 34.60
N LYS A 435 23.51 -9.02 33.69
CA LYS A 435 22.93 -9.54 32.45
C LYS A 435 22.91 -8.46 31.37
N TYR A 436 23.29 -8.79 30.13
CA TYR A 436 23.27 -7.85 29.00
C TYR A 436 23.96 -6.50 29.26
N GLY A 437 25.06 -6.49 30.02
CA GLY A 437 25.77 -5.25 30.39
C GLY A 437 25.33 -4.62 31.72
N LEU A 438 24.15 -4.96 32.25
CA LEU A 438 23.69 -4.47 33.56
C LEU A 438 24.64 -4.91 34.67
N VAL A 439 25.23 -3.96 35.39
CA VAL A 439 26.02 -4.20 36.60
C VAL A 439 25.14 -3.96 37.83
N ARG A 440 25.06 -4.95 38.73
CA ARG A 440 24.20 -4.91 39.91
C ARG A 440 24.84 -4.21 41.11
N ASP A 441 25.19 -2.94 40.96
CA ASP A 441 25.77 -2.11 42.02
C ASP A 441 24.88 -0.92 42.45
N GLY A 442 23.74 -0.71 41.77
CA GLY A 442 22.81 0.39 42.05
C GLY A 442 23.14 1.71 41.35
N ASN A 443 24.23 1.76 40.59
CA ASN A 443 24.59 2.91 39.77
C ASN A 443 24.01 2.76 38.34
N TRP A 444 24.23 3.78 37.51
CA TRP A 444 23.90 3.69 36.09
C TRP A 444 24.68 2.55 35.43
N SER A 445 24.00 1.76 34.63
CA SER A 445 24.58 0.77 33.73
C SER A 445 23.93 0.88 32.36
N GLU A 446 24.72 0.73 31.31
CA GLU A 446 24.20 0.51 29.98
C GLU A 446 23.81 -0.97 29.83
N VAL A 447 22.65 -1.19 29.22
CA VAL A 447 22.11 -2.52 28.89
C VAL A 447 21.98 -2.61 27.38
N SER A 448 22.44 -3.72 26.82
CA SER A 448 22.46 -3.99 25.38
C SER A 448 21.88 -5.38 25.13
N ILE A 449 20.64 -5.43 24.66
CA ILE A 449 19.88 -6.65 24.42
C ILE A 449 19.88 -6.94 22.91
N PRO A 450 20.45 -8.06 22.44
CA PRO A 450 20.32 -8.46 21.04
C PRO A 450 18.84 -8.60 20.64
N VAL A 451 18.45 -8.03 19.50
CA VAL A 451 17.04 -8.07 19.05
C VAL A 451 16.58 -9.50 18.83
N LYS A 452 17.43 -10.40 18.35
CA LYS A 452 17.15 -11.85 18.27
C LYS A 452 16.72 -12.50 19.61
N ASP A 453 17.16 -11.96 20.75
CA ASP A 453 16.78 -12.46 22.07
C ASP A 453 15.39 -11.94 22.49
N LEU A 454 14.94 -10.82 21.90
CA LEU A 454 13.60 -10.28 22.03
C LEU A 454 12.66 -10.89 20.96
N GLN A 455 13.15 -11.22 19.78
CA GLN A 455 12.39 -11.83 18.70
C GLN A 455 12.14 -13.32 18.97
N ALA A 456 11.29 -13.61 19.95
CA ALA A 456 10.66 -14.92 20.09
C ALA A 456 9.84 -15.25 18.83
N ASP A 457 9.50 -16.53 18.62
CA ASP A 457 8.90 -17.09 17.39
C ASP A 457 7.68 -16.33 16.79
N LEU A 458 7.04 -15.43 17.54
CA LEU A 458 5.80 -14.75 17.15
C LEU A 458 5.91 -13.22 17.05
N ILE A 459 7.06 -12.59 17.37
CA ILE A 459 7.17 -11.12 17.27
C ILE A 459 7.34 -10.70 15.80
N ALA A 460 6.38 -9.94 15.29
CA ALA A 460 6.42 -9.34 13.96
C ALA A 460 7.18 -8.00 13.97
N LEU A 461 8.50 -8.04 13.72
CA LEU A 461 9.38 -6.85 13.68
C LEU A 461 8.90 -5.78 12.69
N GLN A 462 8.19 -6.17 11.64
CA GLN A 462 7.61 -5.25 10.67
C GLN A 462 6.47 -4.37 11.24
N SER A 463 6.05 -4.60 12.48
CA SER A 463 4.88 -3.96 13.10
C SER A 463 5.05 -3.68 14.60
N ILE A 464 6.26 -3.33 15.04
CA ILE A 464 6.52 -3.06 16.46
C ILE A 464 5.68 -1.88 16.94
N LYS A 465 4.92 -2.10 18.02
CA LYS A 465 4.08 -1.10 18.69
C LYS A 465 4.73 -0.63 19.98
N SER A 466 5.08 -1.56 20.87
CA SER A 466 5.77 -1.23 22.12
C SER A 466 7.26 -1.38 21.93
N HIS A 467 7.98 -0.27 21.82
CA HIS A 467 9.41 -0.25 21.51
C HIS A 467 10.29 -0.54 22.73
N PHE A 468 9.77 -0.28 23.93
CA PHE A 468 10.40 -0.60 25.20
C PHE A 468 9.35 -0.72 26.29
N GLN A 469 9.41 -1.79 27.07
CA GLN A 469 8.54 -2.02 28.22
C GLN A 469 9.37 -2.47 29.40
N ILE A 470 8.99 -2.07 30.61
CA ILE A 470 9.57 -2.55 31.86
C ILE A 470 8.46 -2.95 32.83
N VAL A 471 8.58 -4.11 33.47
CA VAL A 471 7.57 -4.62 34.42
C VAL A 471 8.22 -5.42 35.55
N SER A 472 7.58 -5.50 36.71
CA SER A 472 8.00 -6.40 37.80
C SER A 472 7.96 -7.88 37.39
N VAL A 473 8.76 -8.72 38.05
CA VAL A 473 8.74 -10.17 37.87
C VAL A 473 7.71 -10.81 38.81
N ASP A 474 6.81 -11.63 38.26
CA ASP A 474 5.83 -12.39 39.06
C ASP A 474 6.54 -13.29 40.08
N GLY A 475 6.05 -13.27 41.32
CA GLY A 475 6.66 -14.01 42.43
C GLY A 475 7.95 -13.39 42.99
N ALA A 476 8.45 -12.29 42.40
CA ALA A 476 9.61 -11.53 42.88
C ALA A 476 9.33 -10.01 42.92
N ILE A 477 8.10 -9.65 43.27
CA ILE A 477 7.67 -8.25 43.43
C ILE A 477 8.50 -7.58 44.53
N PRO A 478 8.98 -6.32 44.34
CA PRO A 478 9.78 -5.64 45.36
C PRO A 478 9.01 -5.36 46.65
N ASN A 479 9.62 -5.71 47.78
CA ASN A 479 9.06 -5.57 49.12
C ASN A 479 9.55 -4.31 49.86
N SER A 480 10.22 -3.41 49.16
CA SER A 480 10.74 -2.15 49.69
C SER A 480 10.61 -1.05 48.63
N ILE A 481 10.52 0.19 49.10
CA ILE A 481 10.55 1.38 48.24
C ILE A 481 11.93 1.48 47.58
N PHE A 482 11.97 1.90 46.32
CA PHE A 482 13.22 2.17 45.61
C PHE A 482 13.05 3.22 44.51
N ALA A 483 14.16 3.82 44.07
CA ALA A 483 14.21 4.67 42.90
C ALA A 483 14.64 3.87 41.66
N LEU A 484 14.00 4.15 40.54
CA LEU A 484 14.31 3.63 39.21
C LEU A 484 14.51 4.81 38.27
N ALA A 485 15.55 4.79 37.45
CA ALA A 485 15.71 5.75 36.37
C ALA A 485 16.09 5.04 35.06
N LEU A 486 15.57 5.56 33.95
CA LEU A 486 15.84 5.11 32.59
C LEU A 486 16.26 6.30 31.74
N ASP A 487 17.21 6.06 30.84
CA ASP A 487 17.71 7.04 29.90
C ASP A 487 18.23 6.35 28.63
N ASN A 488 18.42 7.09 27.54
CA ASN A 488 19.00 6.63 26.28
C ASN A 488 18.43 5.31 25.74
N ILE A 489 17.11 5.22 25.63
CA ILE A 489 16.45 4.04 25.06
C ILE A 489 16.43 4.19 23.53
N PHE A 490 17.14 3.32 22.83
CA PHE A 490 17.18 3.32 21.36
C PHE A 490 17.47 1.92 20.79
N TRP A 491 17.14 1.74 19.53
CA TRP A 491 17.50 0.57 18.74
C TRP A 491 18.72 0.91 17.88
N GLU A 492 19.60 -0.07 17.68
CA GLU A 492 20.80 0.03 16.86
C GLU A 492 20.83 -1.18 15.91
N SER A 493 20.99 -0.96 14.60
CA SER A 493 21.00 -2.04 13.60
C SER A 493 22.26 -2.91 13.72
N GLY A 494 22.13 -4.20 13.43
CA GLY A 494 23.24 -5.16 13.49
C GLY A 494 24.18 -5.12 12.30
N ASN A 495 23.71 -4.54 11.20
CA ASN A 495 24.57 -4.20 10.08
C ASN A 495 25.39 -2.98 10.48
N PRO A 496 26.72 -2.98 10.26
CA PRO A 496 27.46 -1.73 10.29
C PRO A 496 26.77 -0.82 9.28
N VAL A 497 26.14 0.24 9.79
CA VAL A 497 26.05 1.45 9.00
C VAL A 497 27.51 1.75 8.67
N ASP A 498 27.84 1.86 7.38
CA ASP A 498 29.14 2.38 6.97
C ASP A 498 29.37 3.63 7.84
N PRO A 499 30.45 3.68 8.66
CA PRO A 499 30.56 4.72 9.66
C PRO A 499 30.40 6.05 8.97
N GLU A 500 29.39 6.82 9.40
CA GLU A 500 29.33 8.24 9.09
C GLU A 500 30.72 8.79 9.45
N PRO A 501 31.44 9.42 8.50
CA PRO A 501 32.83 9.80 8.72
C PRO A 501 32.92 10.73 9.93
N GLU A 502 33.97 10.58 10.75
CA GLU A 502 34.28 11.53 11.83
C GLU A 502 34.14 12.97 11.30
N PRO A 503 33.66 13.93 12.10
CA PRO A 503 33.44 15.29 11.63
C PRO A 503 34.77 15.86 11.12
N GLU A 504 34.91 15.87 9.79
CA GLU A 504 35.97 16.58 9.11
C GLU A 504 35.85 18.08 9.45
N PRO A 505 36.97 18.82 9.53
CA PRO A 505 36.92 20.25 9.77
C PRO A 505 35.96 20.88 8.76
N GLU A 506 35.00 21.68 9.25
CA GLU A 506 33.91 22.32 8.48
C GLU A 506 34.15 22.27 6.97
N PRO A 507 33.34 21.52 6.19
CA PRO A 507 33.51 21.51 4.75
C PRO A 507 33.38 22.94 4.26
N GLU A 508 34.32 23.37 3.40
CA GLU A 508 34.08 24.57 2.62
C GLU A 508 32.71 24.41 1.95
N PRO A 509 31.86 25.46 1.97
CA PRO A 509 30.47 25.35 1.56
C PRO A 509 30.40 24.65 0.20
N GLU A 510 29.61 23.57 0.14
CA GLU A 510 29.41 22.83 -1.09
C GLU A 510 29.03 23.82 -2.20
N GLN A 511 29.84 23.80 -3.25
CA GLN A 511 29.78 24.78 -4.31
C GLN A 511 28.87 24.20 -5.40
N ASP A 512 27.80 24.93 -5.70
CA ASP A 512 26.98 24.78 -6.89
C ASP A 512 27.39 25.96 -7.78
N SER A 513 28.30 25.70 -8.72
CA SER A 513 29.01 26.73 -9.48
C SER A 513 28.13 27.38 -10.56
N ASP A 514 27.13 26.68 -11.07
CA ASP A 514 26.22 27.18 -12.11
C ASP A 514 24.82 27.54 -11.59
N GLY A 515 24.51 27.16 -10.35
CA GLY A 515 23.33 27.56 -9.58
C GLY A 515 22.06 26.83 -9.99
N ASP A 516 22.18 25.61 -10.50
CA ASP A 516 21.05 24.80 -10.99
C ASP A 516 20.37 23.96 -9.89
N GLY A 517 20.94 23.95 -8.68
CA GLY A 517 20.43 23.21 -7.53
C GLY A 517 21.08 21.84 -7.31
N VAL A 518 22.08 21.47 -8.11
CA VAL A 518 22.91 20.27 -7.96
C VAL A 518 24.34 20.69 -7.63
N LEU A 519 24.99 19.97 -6.72
CA LEU A 519 26.33 20.32 -6.26
C LEU A 519 27.39 19.89 -7.28
N ASP A 520 28.47 20.68 -7.44
CA ASP A 520 29.59 20.40 -8.37
C ASP A 520 30.18 18.98 -8.22
N SER A 521 29.98 18.33 -7.06
CA SER A 521 30.48 17.00 -6.73
C SER A 521 29.68 15.85 -7.37
N ILE A 522 28.43 16.09 -7.74
CA ILE A 522 27.50 15.12 -8.38
C ILE A 522 26.90 15.65 -9.68
N ASP A 523 27.25 16.88 -10.06
CA ASP A 523 26.85 17.52 -11.30
C ASP A 523 27.69 17.03 -12.49
N GLU A 524 27.03 16.31 -13.40
CA GLU A 524 27.59 15.83 -14.65
C GLU A 524 27.50 16.86 -15.79
N CYS A 525 26.79 17.98 -15.56
CA CYS A 525 26.53 19.06 -16.50
C CYS A 525 26.82 20.47 -15.90
N PRO A 526 28.10 20.78 -15.61
CA PRO A 526 28.56 21.93 -14.79
C PRO A 526 28.45 23.33 -15.43
N GLU A 527 27.63 23.49 -16.46
CA GLU A 527 27.31 24.78 -17.08
C GLU A 527 25.80 24.88 -17.41
N THR A 528 24.94 24.26 -16.61
CA THR A 528 23.50 24.32 -16.79
C THR A 528 23.00 25.74 -16.55
N PRO A 529 22.26 26.34 -17.51
CA PRO A 529 21.78 27.71 -17.35
C PRO A 529 20.83 27.86 -16.15
N LEU A 530 21.11 28.82 -15.28
CA LEU A 530 20.29 29.17 -14.11
C LEU A 530 18.77 29.23 -14.44
N GLY A 531 17.98 28.37 -13.79
CA GLY A 531 16.53 28.26 -13.96
C GLY A 531 16.05 27.19 -14.95
N VAL A 532 16.95 26.36 -15.47
CA VAL A 532 16.62 25.10 -16.15
C VAL A 532 16.35 24.03 -15.09
N ASP A 533 15.24 23.30 -15.22
CA ASP A 533 14.98 22.13 -14.37
C ASP A 533 16.02 21.06 -14.70
N VAL A 534 16.69 20.52 -13.68
CA VAL A 534 17.77 19.53 -13.84
C VAL A 534 17.39 18.21 -13.20
N ASN A 535 17.91 17.11 -13.76
CA ASN A 535 17.77 15.78 -13.18
C ASN A 535 18.69 15.65 -11.95
N SER A 536 18.69 14.47 -11.33
CA SER A 536 19.47 14.18 -10.12
C SER A 536 20.99 14.31 -10.27
N VAL A 537 21.50 14.55 -11.48
CA VAL A 537 22.93 14.72 -11.79
C VAL A 537 23.24 16.07 -12.47
N GLY A 538 22.40 17.09 -12.30
CA GLY A 538 22.68 18.48 -12.76
C GLY A 538 22.52 18.66 -14.27
N CYS A 539 22.13 17.62 -14.99
CA CYS A 539 21.86 17.73 -16.42
C CYS A 539 20.44 18.22 -16.66
N PRO A 540 20.19 19.07 -17.69
CA PRO A 540 18.85 19.51 -18.04
C PRO A 540 17.88 18.33 -18.07
N ALA A 541 16.91 18.35 -17.16
CA ALA A 541 15.89 17.33 -17.07
C ALA A 541 15.18 17.31 -18.42
N VAL A 542 15.04 16.13 -19.02
CA VAL A 542 14.19 15.99 -20.19
C VAL A 542 12.79 16.33 -19.71
N ALA A 543 12.30 17.49 -20.10
CA ALA A 543 11.03 18.00 -19.61
C ALA A 543 9.95 16.92 -19.76
N VAL A 544 9.21 16.69 -18.69
CA VAL A 544 8.07 15.79 -18.73
C VAL A 544 7.03 16.48 -19.59
N GLY A 545 6.67 15.85 -20.71
CA GLY A 545 5.61 16.35 -21.55
C GLY A 545 4.29 16.39 -20.76
N GLU A 546 3.47 17.42 -20.95
CA GLU A 546 2.06 17.36 -20.56
C GLU A 546 1.23 16.91 -21.76
N ASN A 547 0.23 16.04 -21.56
CA ASN A 547 -0.67 15.61 -22.64
C ASN A 547 -1.31 16.83 -23.32
N VAL A 548 -1.29 16.86 -24.66
CA VAL A 548 -1.92 17.93 -25.44
C VAL A 548 -3.01 17.38 -26.34
N ARG A 549 -4.23 17.90 -26.22
CA ARG A 549 -5.33 17.63 -27.17
C ARG A 549 -5.49 18.77 -28.17
N VAL A 550 -5.64 18.42 -29.44
CA VAL A 550 -6.01 19.31 -30.54
C VAL A 550 -7.33 18.83 -31.11
N GLU A 551 -8.41 19.58 -30.87
CA GLU A 551 -9.73 19.31 -31.44
C GLU A 551 -9.72 19.59 -32.95
N ALA A 552 -10.37 18.74 -33.75
CA ALA A 552 -10.31 18.84 -35.21
C ALA A 552 -10.90 20.14 -35.75
N GLU A 553 -11.86 20.72 -35.03
CA GLU A 553 -12.54 21.97 -35.35
C GLU A 553 -11.73 23.24 -35.04
N ASP A 554 -10.63 23.13 -34.28
CA ASP A 554 -9.85 24.27 -33.76
C ASP A 554 -8.64 24.64 -34.64
N TYR A 555 -8.78 24.46 -35.95
CA TYR A 555 -7.74 24.82 -36.90
C TYR A 555 -7.56 26.35 -37.03
N SER A 556 -6.31 26.74 -37.28
CA SER A 556 -5.89 28.14 -37.46
C SER A 556 -5.86 28.55 -38.95
N GLN A 557 -5.60 27.60 -39.84
CA GLN A 557 -5.61 27.77 -41.29
C GLN A 557 -6.11 26.49 -41.95
N PHE A 558 -6.63 26.61 -43.17
CA PHE A 558 -7.15 25.48 -43.92
C PHE A 558 -7.04 25.72 -45.42
N TYR A 559 -7.14 24.65 -46.18
CA TYR A 559 -7.39 24.66 -47.61
C TYR A 559 -8.46 23.63 -47.93
N ASP A 560 -9.62 24.13 -48.29
CA ASP A 560 -10.78 23.34 -48.68
C ASP A 560 -10.94 23.36 -50.20
N THR A 561 -11.26 22.22 -50.80
CA THR A 561 -11.45 22.10 -52.25
C THR A 561 -12.91 22.07 -52.65
N THR A 562 -13.80 21.93 -51.68
CA THR A 562 -15.24 21.97 -51.82
C THR A 562 -15.77 23.32 -51.36
N ALA A 563 -17.05 23.60 -51.65
CA ALA A 563 -17.64 24.91 -51.39
C ALA A 563 -18.74 24.80 -50.35
N GLY A 564 -18.57 25.54 -49.25
CA GLY A 564 -19.46 25.59 -48.11
C GLY A 564 -19.29 24.40 -47.15
N ASN A 565 -19.54 24.67 -45.87
CA ASN A 565 -19.58 23.66 -44.81
C ASN A 565 -20.89 22.82 -44.87
N PHE A 566 -20.80 21.59 -45.37
CA PHE A 566 -21.90 20.63 -45.50
C PHE A 566 -22.48 20.19 -44.15
N GLY A 567 -21.66 20.12 -43.10
CA GLY A 567 -22.11 19.84 -41.73
C GLY A 567 -22.84 21.01 -41.09
N GLY A 568 -22.57 22.23 -41.56
CA GLY A 568 -23.28 23.47 -41.21
C GLY A 568 -23.12 23.89 -39.75
N ALA A 569 -22.08 23.41 -39.06
CA ALA A 569 -21.88 23.61 -37.63
C ALA A 569 -20.54 24.25 -37.27
N TYR A 570 -20.48 24.83 -36.06
CA TYR A 570 -19.35 25.50 -35.40
C TYR A 570 -18.80 26.76 -36.10
N ARG A 571 -18.50 26.69 -37.40
CA ARG A 571 -17.87 27.78 -38.18
C ARG A 571 -18.59 28.04 -39.50
N ALA A 572 -18.37 29.24 -40.03
CA ALA A 572 -19.01 29.73 -41.25
C ALA A 572 -18.07 29.76 -42.48
N ASP A 573 -16.86 29.25 -42.33
CA ASP A 573 -15.92 28.98 -43.42
C ASP A 573 -16.31 27.70 -44.17
N ASP A 574 -15.53 27.35 -45.20
CA ASP A 574 -15.86 26.25 -46.12
C ASP A 574 -15.54 24.85 -45.54
N VAL A 575 -14.85 24.75 -44.40
CA VAL A 575 -14.50 23.46 -43.80
C VAL A 575 -15.72 22.74 -43.26
N ASP A 576 -15.85 21.47 -43.63
CA ASP A 576 -16.97 20.60 -43.31
C ASP A 576 -16.96 20.09 -41.86
N ILE A 577 -17.65 20.81 -40.97
CA ILE A 577 -17.74 20.51 -39.54
C ILE A 577 -19.19 20.17 -39.15
N GLN A 578 -19.38 19.06 -38.42
CA GLN A 578 -20.68 18.62 -37.90
C GLN A 578 -20.60 18.26 -36.41
N PRO A 579 -21.73 18.23 -35.67
CA PRO A 579 -21.76 17.70 -34.31
C PRO A 579 -21.37 16.22 -34.30
N THR A 580 -20.54 15.83 -33.34
CA THR A 580 -20.14 14.43 -33.17
C THR A 580 -21.07 13.68 -32.21
N ALA A 581 -21.29 12.40 -32.48
CA ALA A 581 -21.94 11.46 -31.55
C ALA A 581 -20.93 10.68 -30.68
N ASP A 582 -19.65 11.01 -30.79
CA ASP A 582 -18.58 10.39 -30.00
C ASP A 582 -18.72 10.71 -28.50
N GLN A 583 -18.06 9.91 -27.67
CA GLN A 583 -18.04 10.09 -26.22
C GLN A 583 -17.39 11.44 -25.86
N GLY A 584 -18.13 12.28 -25.12
CA GLY A 584 -17.73 13.65 -24.80
C GLY A 584 -18.47 14.73 -25.58
N GLY A 585 -19.13 14.38 -26.70
CA GLY A 585 -19.77 15.35 -27.59
C GLY A 585 -18.75 16.21 -28.34
N GLY A 586 -19.15 17.42 -28.77
CA GLY A 586 -18.29 18.35 -29.52
C GLY A 586 -18.61 18.37 -31.02
N PHE A 587 -17.59 18.65 -31.83
CA PHE A 587 -17.69 18.62 -33.29
C PHE A 587 -16.62 17.72 -33.89
N ASN A 588 -16.79 17.35 -35.15
CA ASN A 588 -15.77 16.63 -35.90
C ASN A 588 -15.66 17.18 -37.32
N LEU A 589 -14.47 17.05 -37.91
CA LEU A 589 -14.26 17.20 -39.35
C LEU A 589 -14.91 16.03 -40.08
N GLY A 590 -15.62 16.31 -41.16
CA GLY A 590 -16.21 15.31 -42.06
C GLY A 590 -16.08 15.70 -43.52
N TRP A 591 -16.68 14.92 -44.43
CA TRP A 591 -16.66 15.15 -45.89
C TRP A 591 -15.30 15.44 -46.51
N THR A 592 -14.23 15.00 -45.86
CA THR A 592 -12.84 15.22 -46.28
C THR A 592 -12.63 14.79 -47.73
N ALA A 593 -11.88 15.58 -48.50
CA ALA A 593 -11.55 15.31 -49.89
C ALA A 593 -10.03 15.32 -50.17
N PRO A 594 -9.55 14.54 -51.17
CA PRO A 594 -8.13 14.49 -51.51
C PRO A 594 -7.54 15.87 -51.85
N GLY A 595 -6.44 16.23 -51.18
CA GLY A 595 -5.71 17.47 -51.40
C GLY A 595 -6.07 18.60 -50.42
N GLU A 596 -7.04 18.39 -49.54
CA GLU A 596 -7.38 19.31 -48.46
C GLU A 596 -6.39 19.22 -47.31
N TRP A 597 -6.27 20.29 -46.55
CA TRP A 597 -5.46 20.29 -45.33
C TRP A 597 -5.96 21.27 -44.30
N LEU A 598 -5.71 20.94 -43.03
CA LEU A 598 -5.97 21.78 -41.87
C LEU A 598 -4.67 21.98 -41.10
N GLU A 599 -4.43 23.19 -40.61
CA GLU A 599 -3.25 23.54 -39.82
C GLU A 599 -3.63 24.18 -38.49
N TYR A 600 -2.99 23.68 -37.43
CA TYR A 600 -3.23 23.98 -36.04
C TYR A 600 -1.97 24.57 -35.40
N GLN A 601 -2.16 25.42 -34.40
CA GLN A 601 -1.10 25.85 -33.49
C GLN A 601 -1.46 25.38 -32.09
N PHE A 602 -0.50 24.76 -31.40
CA PHE A 602 -0.68 24.28 -30.04
C PHE A 602 0.60 24.51 -29.24
N THR A 603 0.49 24.63 -27.93
CA THR A 603 1.65 24.75 -27.03
C THR A 603 1.89 23.39 -26.39
N ALA A 604 3.14 22.95 -26.35
CA ALA A 604 3.54 21.71 -25.68
C ALA A 604 4.78 21.99 -24.80
N LYS A 605 5.01 21.12 -23.82
CA LYS A 605 6.30 21.03 -23.14
C LYS A 605 7.30 20.30 -24.06
N ALA A 606 8.59 20.46 -23.80
CA ALA A 606 9.57 19.62 -24.49
C ALA A 606 9.34 18.17 -24.04
N GLY A 607 9.53 17.19 -24.92
CA GLY A 607 9.34 15.79 -24.56
C GLY A 607 9.06 14.87 -25.75
N GLU A 608 9.09 13.56 -25.51
CA GLU A 608 8.56 12.56 -26.45
C GLU A 608 7.07 12.33 -26.19
N TYR A 609 6.32 12.15 -27.27
CA TYR A 609 4.87 12.00 -27.25
C TYR A 609 4.44 10.86 -28.18
N ASP A 610 3.51 10.02 -27.75
CA ASP A 610 2.73 9.16 -28.66
C ASP A 610 1.60 9.99 -29.29
N LEU A 611 1.63 10.11 -30.61
CA LEU A 611 0.63 10.85 -31.36
C LEU A 611 -0.56 9.95 -31.70
N GLN A 612 -1.74 10.29 -31.19
CA GLN A 612 -2.97 9.54 -31.43
C GLN A 612 -3.98 10.39 -32.19
N THR A 613 -4.85 9.73 -32.95
CA THR A 613 -5.98 10.38 -33.64
C THR A 613 -7.25 9.59 -33.41
N ARG A 614 -8.38 10.31 -33.34
CA ARG A 614 -9.70 9.70 -33.23
C ARG A 614 -10.49 9.88 -34.51
N VAL A 615 -10.64 8.80 -35.27
CA VAL A 615 -11.17 8.81 -36.64
C VAL A 615 -12.33 7.84 -36.83
N ALA A 616 -13.18 8.10 -37.81
CA ALA A 616 -14.25 7.21 -38.23
C ALA A 616 -14.34 7.17 -39.77
N SER A 617 -14.66 6.03 -40.35
CA SER A 617 -14.96 5.93 -41.79
C SER A 617 -15.91 4.78 -42.05
N LEU A 618 -16.96 5.03 -42.84
CA LEU A 618 -17.81 3.93 -43.29
C LEU A 618 -17.09 3.06 -44.35
N LEU A 619 -16.25 3.68 -45.19
CA LEU A 619 -15.70 3.04 -46.41
C LEU A 619 -14.32 2.40 -46.19
N GLY A 620 -13.51 2.94 -45.29
CA GLY A 620 -12.24 2.34 -44.89
C GLY A 620 -11.11 2.39 -45.91
N ASN A 621 -11.15 3.36 -46.82
CA ASN A 621 -10.17 3.55 -47.89
C ASN A 621 -9.51 4.95 -47.87
N ALA A 622 -9.58 5.63 -46.72
CA ALA A 622 -9.02 6.97 -46.55
C ALA A 622 -7.58 6.92 -46.02
N ASN A 623 -6.82 7.98 -46.25
CA ASN A 623 -5.45 8.15 -45.79
C ASN A 623 -5.15 9.63 -45.59
N TYR A 624 -4.43 9.96 -44.53
CA TYR A 624 -3.95 11.31 -44.28
C TYR A 624 -2.51 11.29 -43.75
N GLN A 625 -1.86 12.44 -43.87
CA GLN A 625 -0.50 12.67 -43.40
C GLN A 625 -0.51 13.68 -42.28
N VAL A 626 0.33 13.43 -41.27
CA VAL A 626 0.55 14.34 -40.16
C VAL A 626 1.94 14.96 -40.27
N VAL A 627 1.99 16.28 -40.31
CA VAL A 627 3.19 17.10 -40.41
C VAL A 627 3.29 17.95 -39.15
N VAL A 628 4.37 17.82 -38.40
CA VAL A 628 4.64 18.64 -37.20
C VAL A 628 5.87 19.49 -37.48
N ASN A 629 5.79 20.79 -37.18
CA ASN A 629 6.88 21.76 -37.38
C ASN A 629 7.53 21.70 -38.79
N ASN A 630 6.71 21.56 -39.83
CA ASN A 630 7.12 21.44 -41.25
C ASN A 630 7.99 20.22 -41.60
N ALA A 631 8.11 19.23 -40.72
CA ALA A 631 8.66 17.91 -41.03
C ALA A 631 7.51 16.91 -41.18
N GLN A 632 7.50 16.14 -42.27
CA GLN A 632 6.56 15.02 -42.40
C GLN A 632 6.96 13.97 -41.37
N VAL A 633 6.03 13.66 -40.46
CA VAL A 633 6.33 12.75 -39.34
C VAL A 633 5.69 11.39 -39.59
N LEU A 634 4.38 11.33 -39.87
CA LEU A 634 3.62 10.07 -39.89
C LEU A 634 2.54 10.05 -40.99
N SER A 635 2.08 8.86 -41.39
CA SER A 635 0.97 8.67 -42.35
C SER A 635 0.05 7.57 -41.83
N ALA A 636 -1.26 7.76 -41.96
CA ALA A 636 -2.25 6.82 -41.43
C ALA A 636 -3.29 6.43 -42.48
N ALA A 637 -3.60 5.14 -42.55
CA ALA A 637 -4.80 4.66 -43.22
C ALA A 637 -5.97 4.65 -42.23
N VAL A 638 -7.15 5.09 -42.68
CA VAL A 638 -8.39 4.94 -41.92
C VAL A 638 -9.15 3.75 -42.47
N ASN A 639 -9.18 2.67 -41.70
CA ASN A 639 -9.98 1.48 -42.00
C ASN A 639 -11.47 1.73 -41.70
N SER A 640 -12.33 0.83 -42.19
CA SER A 640 -13.78 0.97 -41.96
C SER A 640 -14.10 0.75 -40.48
N THR A 641 -14.75 1.72 -39.86
CA THR A 641 -15.29 1.65 -38.50
C THR A 641 -16.78 1.29 -38.49
N ASN A 642 -17.34 0.96 -39.67
CA ASN A 642 -18.74 0.58 -39.92
C ASN A 642 -19.79 1.70 -39.81
N ASP A 643 -19.43 2.90 -39.36
CA ASP A 643 -20.30 4.08 -39.34
C ASP A 643 -19.48 5.37 -39.41
N TRP A 644 -20.07 6.46 -39.92
CA TRP A 644 -19.42 7.78 -39.98
C TRP A 644 -19.20 8.41 -38.60
N GLN A 645 -19.93 7.95 -37.60
CA GLN A 645 -19.88 8.47 -36.22
C GLN A 645 -19.43 7.38 -35.23
N ALA A 646 -18.98 6.22 -35.71
CA ALA A 646 -18.31 5.21 -34.88
C ALA A 646 -16.81 5.48 -34.89
N PHE A 647 -16.34 6.25 -33.90
CA PHE A 647 -14.93 6.64 -33.81
C PHE A 647 -14.07 5.58 -33.13
N VAL A 648 -12.85 5.42 -33.64
CA VAL A 648 -11.79 4.63 -33.04
C VAL A 648 -10.55 5.49 -32.85
N THR A 649 -9.82 5.25 -31.77
CA THR A 649 -8.51 5.87 -31.54
C THR A 649 -7.44 5.01 -32.18
N SER A 650 -6.46 5.63 -32.84
CA SER A 650 -5.29 4.96 -33.40
C SER A 650 -4.03 5.75 -33.07
N SER A 651 -3.04 5.06 -32.49
CA SER A 651 -1.67 5.58 -32.36
C SER A 651 -1.00 5.59 -33.73
N LEU A 652 -0.38 6.73 -34.05
CA LEU A 652 0.35 6.98 -35.28
C LEU A 652 1.85 6.73 -35.10
N GLY A 653 2.35 6.79 -33.86
CA GLY A 653 3.76 6.67 -33.52
C GLY A 653 4.30 7.85 -32.72
N ARG A 654 5.59 7.76 -32.36
CA ARG A 654 6.27 8.73 -31.49
C ARG A 654 6.70 9.99 -32.22
N VAL A 655 6.57 11.14 -31.55
CA VAL A 655 7.03 12.46 -32.00
C VAL A 655 7.74 13.18 -30.86
N THR A 656 8.84 13.85 -31.14
CA THR A 656 9.53 14.70 -30.15
C THR A 656 9.13 16.15 -30.37
N LEU A 657 8.68 16.83 -29.32
CA LEU A 657 8.32 18.24 -29.35
C LEU A 657 9.35 19.06 -28.56
N ALA A 658 9.57 20.29 -29.02
CA ALA A 658 10.26 21.31 -28.23
C ALA A 658 9.23 22.10 -27.42
N GLU A 659 9.65 22.63 -26.27
CA GLU A 659 8.80 23.48 -25.46
C GLU A 659 8.38 24.73 -26.25
N GLY A 660 7.11 25.09 -26.10
CA GLY A 660 6.53 26.27 -26.69
C GLY A 660 5.53 25.96 -27.81
N THR A 661 5.34 26.93 -28.70
CA THR A 661 4.33 26.83 -29.76
C THR A 661 4.82 25.97 -30.91
N ASN A 662 4.07 24.92 -31.21
CA ASN A 662 4.28 23.97 -32.29
C ASN A 662 3.18 24.11 -33.35
N THR A 663 3.49 23.73 -34.59
CA THR A 663 2.51 23.69 -35.70
C THR A 663 2.22 22.25 -36.09
N LEU A 664 0.94 21.90 -36.19
CA LEU A 664 0.46 20.61 -36.69
C LEU A 664 -0.31 20.84 -37.98
N ARG A 665 -0.03 20.06 -39.04
CA ARG A 665 -0.82 20.04 -40.26
C ARG A 665 -1.27 18.63 -40.60
N ILE A 666 -2.56 18.48 -40.86
CA ILE A 666 -3.19 17.27 -41.39
C ILE A 666 -3.41 17.46 -42.88
N ASN A 667 -2.75 16.66 -43.73
CA ASN A 667 -3.01 16.63 -45.17
C ASN A 667 -3.87 15.43 -45.52
N ILE A 668 -5.03 15.66 -46.13
CA ILE A 668 -5.94 14.61 -46.58
C ILE A 668 -5.43 14.07 -47.92
N VAL A 669 -4.87 12.85 -47.91
CA VAL A 669 -4.31 12.20 -49.10
C VAL A 669 -5.41 11.49 -49.89
N SER A 670 -6.25 10.74 -49.18
CA SER A 670 -7.54 10.27 -49.66
C SER A 670 -8.58 10.52 -48.59
N GLY A 671 -9.63 11.26 -48.95
CA GLY A 671 -10.72 11.65 -48.06
C GLY A 671 -11.69 10.52 -47.72
N GLU A 672 -12.94 10.87 -47.39
CA GLU A 672 -14.00 9.93 -46.97
C GLU A 672 -13.76 9.35 -45.54
N PHE A 673 -13.34 10.20 -44.61
CA PHE A 673 -13.29 9.91 -43.17
C PHE A 673 -13.65 11.14 -42.34
N ASN A 674 -14.05 10.88 -41.09
CA ASN A 674 -14.24 11.87 -40.05
C ASN A 674 -13.05 11.86 -39.07
N LEU A 675 -12.66 13.03 -38.58
CA LEU A 675 -11.63 13.22 -37.56
C LEU A 675 -12.22 14.04 -36.41
N ASN A 676 -12.12 13.53 -35.19
CA ASN A 676 -12.61 14.19 -33.98
C ASN A 676 -11.50 15.00 -33.31
N TRP A 677 -10.40 14.35 -32.92
CA TRP A 677 -9.27 15.03 -32.28
C TRP A 677 -7.93 14.35 -32.58
N ILE A 678 -6.86 15.06 -32.28
CA ILE A 678 -5.47 14.58 -32.27
C ILE A 678 -4.92 14.78 -30.85
N ASP A 679 -4.40 13.71 -30.23
CA ASP A 679 -3.76 13.76 -28.91
C ASP A 679 -2.26 13.54 -29.03
N PHE A 680 -1.49 14.34 -28.31
CA PHE A 680 -0.08 14.09 -28.00
C PHE A 680 -0.03 13.59 -26.57
N ILE A 681 0.12 12.28 -26.40
CA ILE A 681 0.23 11.66 -25.08
C ILE A 681 1.70 11.65 -24.67
N ALA A 682 2.06 12.39 -23.64
CA ALA A 682 3.42 12.47 -23.17
C ALA A 682 3.92 11.09 -22.71
N LEU A 683 5.11 10.74 -23.17
CA LEU A 683 5.81 9.53 -22.75
C LEU A 683 6.73 9.89 -21.59
N ILE A 684 6.68 9.10 -20.52
CA ILE A 684 7.61 9.17 -19.39
C ILE A 684 8.75 8.17 -19.67
N ALA A 685 9.95 8.43 -19.14
CA ALA A 685 11.16 7.64 -19.40
C ALA A 685 10.97 6.14 -19.11
N ASP A 686 11.50 5.30 -19.99
CA ASP A 686 11.57 3.83 -19.94
C ASP A 686 12.97 3.49 -20.47
N ASN A 687 13.94 3.46 -19.57
CA ASN A 687 15.36 3.45 -19.91
C ASN A 687 15.85 2.10 -20.46
N ASP A 688 15.21 0.99 -20.09
CA ASP A 688 15.57 -0.35 -20.56
C ASP A 688 14.66 -0.89 -21.67
N ASN A 689 13.59 -0.16 -22.01
CA ASN A 689 12.65 -0.42 -23.10
C ASN A 689 11.90 -1.75 -22.94
N ASP A 690 11.57 -2.13 -21.70
CA ASP A 690 10.81 -3.34 -21.40
C ASP A 690 9.28 -3.13 -21.49
N GLY A 691 8.84 -1.87 -21.58
CA GLY A 691 7.44 -1.47 -21.69
C GLY A 691 6.80 -0.97 -20.39
N VAL A 692 7.57 -0.87 -19.30
CA VAL A 692 7.19 -0.23 -18.04
C VAL A 692 8.06 1.02 -17.83
N ILE A 693 7.45 2.13 -17.38
CA ILE A 693 8.17 3.39 -17.20
C ILE A 693 9.04 3.34 -15.94
N ASP A 694 10.19 4.01 -15.94
CA ASP A 694 11.20 3.98 -14.87
C ASP A 694 10.62 4.25 -13.47
N ASP A 695 9.64 5.17 -13.36
CA ASP A 695 8.99 5.51 -12.08
C ASP A 695 8.11 4.37 -11.52
N ASN A 696 7.70 3.44 -12.38
CA ASN A 696 6.89 2.26 -12.06
C ASN A 696 7.68 0.95 -12.24
N ASP A 697 8.91 1.02 -12.73
CA ASP A 697 9.77 -0.12 -12.99
C ASP A 697 10.57 -0.47 -11.72
N LEU A 698 10.15 -1.56 -11.08
CA LEU A 698 10.81 -2.12 -9.91
C LEU A 698 11.99 -3.02 -10.29
N CYS A 699 12.15 -3.32 -11.57
CA CYS A 699 13.15 -4.21 -12.13
C CYS A 699 13.99 -3.51 -13.23
N PRO A 700 14.68 -2.39 -12.91
CA PRO A 700 15.46 -1.64 -13.88
C PRO A 700 16.57 -2.52 -14.47
N ASN A 701 16.71 -2.47 -15.79
CA ASN A 701 17.58 -3.27 -16.66
C ASN A 701 17.01 -4.63 -17.11
N THR A 702 15.70 -4.76 -17.23
CA THR A 702 15.08 -5.91 -17.88
C THR A 702 15.53 -6.01 -19.35
N PRO A 703 15.98 -7.19 -19.83
CA PRO A 703 16.44 -7.32 -21.20
C PRO A 703 15.34 -7.05 -22.24
N GLU A 704 15.67 -6.25 -23.26
CA GLU A 704 14.78 -5.89 -24.38
C GLU A 704 14.05 -7.13 -24.96
N ASN A 705 12.71 -7.07 -25.08
CA ASN A 705 11.78 -8.14 -25.48
C ASN A 705 11.46 -9.21 -24.41
N THR A 706 11.81 -8.98 -23.14
CA THR A 706 11.28 -9.79 -22.04
C THR A 706 9.81 -9.41 -21.79
N THR A 707 8.93 -10.40 -21.61
CA THR A 707 7.54 -10.11 -21.21
C THR A 707 7.54 -9.77 -19.73
N VAL A 708 7.10 -8.59 -19.36
CA VAL A 708 7.11 -8.09 -17.97
C VAL A 708 5.70 -7.96 -17.39
N ASP A 709 5.60 -7.96 -16.06
CA ASP A 709 4.37 -7.66 -15.34
C ASP A 709 4.13 -6.14 -15.31
N ALA A 710 3.19 -5.67 -14.48
CA ALA A 710 2.86 -4.25 -14.43
C ALA A 710 3.95 -3.41 -13.74
N GLU A 711 4.92 -4.07 -13.10
CA GLU A 711 5.98 -3.49 -12.29
C GLU A 711 7.36 -3.59 -12.97
N GLY A 712 7.41 -3.92 -14.27
CA GLY A 712 8.65 -4.03 -15.06
C GLY A 712 9.41 -5.34 -14.81
N CYS A 713 8.86 -6.24 -14.01
CA CYS A 713 9.54 -7.46 -13.65
C CYS A 713 9.21 -8.60 -14.62
N PRO A 714 10.19 -9.42 -15.05
CA PRO A 714 9.94 -10.53 -15.98
C PRO A 714 8.80 -11.46 -15.52
N LEU A 715 7.77 -11.62 -16.36
CA LEU A 715 6.73 -12.63 -16.18
C LEU A 715 7.35 -14.02 -16.31
N VAL A 716 7.79 -14.57 -15.18
CA VAL A 716 8.24 -15.96 -15.13
C VAL A 716 7.00 -16.84 -15.22
N ASP A 717 6.87 -17.58 -16.31
CA ASP A 717 5.93 -18.70 -16.41
C ASP A 717 6.30 -19.76 -15.36
N THR A 718 5.75 -19.65 -14.14
CA THR A 718 6.08 -20.54 -13.01
C THR A 718 5.50 -21.95 -13.16
N ARG A 719 4.89 -22.30 -14.31
CA ARG A 719 4.37 -23.66 -14.55
C ARG A 719 5.51 -24.68 -14.65
N ASN A 720 6.72 -24.24 -15.02
CA ASN A 720 7.94 -25.06 -15.03
C ASN A 720 9.14 -24.21 -14.58
N VAL A 721 9.46 -24.26 -13.29
CA VAL A 721 10.63 -23.57 -12.73
C VAL A 721 11.85 -24.47 -12.87
N VAL A 722 12.89 -24.04 -13.59
CA VAL A 722 14.18 -24.75 -13.67
C VAL A 722 15.22 -24.01 -12.82
N ILE A 723 15.92 -24.75 -11.98
CA ILE A 723 16.97 -24.27 -11.09
C ILE A 723 18.27 -24.93 -11.52
N GLU A 724 19.18 -24.16 -12.09
CA GLU A 724 20.52 -24.64 -12.43
C GLU A 724 21.31 -24.92 -11.14
N ALA A 725 22.07 -26.03 -11.11
CA ALA A 725 22.73 -26.50 -9.90
C ALA A 725 23.79 -25.53 -9.36
N GLU A 726 24.35 -24.69 -10.23
CA GLU A 726 25.33 -23.66 -9.90
C GLU A 726 24.73 -22.39 -9.27
N ASN A 727 23.40 -22.27 -9.21
CA ASN A 727 22.69 -21.08 -8.72
C ASN A 727 22.23 -21.19 -7.25
N TYR A 728 22.99 -21.90 -6.42
CA TYR A 728 22.71 -21.99 -4.98
C TYR A 728 22.95 -20.64 -4.28
N VAL A 729 22.15 -20.37 -3.24
CA VAL A 729 22.25 -19.19 -2.38
C VAL A 729 22.97 -19.49 -1.07
N ASN A 730 23.02 -20.77 -0.67
CA ASN A 730 23.69 -21.22 0.54
C ASN A 730 24.17 -22.67 0.36
N TYR A 731 25.20 -23.08 1.08
CA TYR A 731 25.78 -24.42 0.94
C TYR A 731 26.55 -24.86 2.19
N PHE A 732 26.79 -26.16 2.29
CA PHE A 732 27.79 -26.76 3.17
C PHE A 732 28.63 -27.73 2.37
N ASP A 733 29.91 -27.38 2.24
CA ASP A 733 30.94 -28.21 1.61
C ASP A 733 31.89 -28.73 2.69
N SER A 734 32.18 -30.03 2.65
CA SER A 734 33.06 -30.68 3.62
C SER A 734 34.50 -30.75 3.13
N THR A 735 34.74 -30.40 1.87
CA THR A 735 36.02 -30.43 1.19
C THR A 735 36.49 -29.00 0.84
N PRO A 736 37.77 -28.66 1.07
CA PRO A 736 38.24 -27.31 0.74
C PRO A 736 38.46 -27.11 -0.77
N GLY A 737 37.88 -26.02 -1.29
CA GLY A 737 38.08 -25.48 -2.63
C GLY A 737 37.30 -26.20 -3.73
N ASN A 738 36.93 -25.44 -4.76
CA ASN A 738 36.27 -25.94 -5.96
C ASN A 738 37.24 -26.75 -6.87
N THR A 739 37.15 -28.06 -6.80
CA THR A 739 37.93 -29.07 -7.53
C THR A 739 37.76 -28.97 -9.05
N GLY A 740 36.56 -28.65 -9.53
CA GLY A 740 36.29 -28.42 -10.95
C GLY A 740 36.79 -27.06 -11.44
N GLY A 741 36.97 -26.11 -10.52
CA GLY A 741 37.61 -24.81 -10.74
C GLY A 741 36.83 -23.88 -11.68
N ALA A 742 35.52 -24.08 -11.80
CA ALA A 742 34.68 -23.37 -12.75
C ALA A 742 33.57 -22.55 -12.06
N TYR A 743 33.13 -21.48 -12.74
CA TYR A 743 32.04 -20.57 -12.40
C TYR A 743 32.21 -19.73 -11.12
N ARG A 744 32.43 -20.35 -9.95
CA ARG A 744 32.50 -19.69 -8.66
C ARG A 744 33.82 -19.93 -7.93
N ASN A 745 34.18 -18.98 -7.08
CA ASN A 745 35.42 -19.00 -6.29
C ASN A 745 35.20 -19.50 -4.85
N ASP A 746 34.00 -19.99 -4.53
CA ASP A 746 33.70 -20.59 -3.25
C ASP A 746 34.07 -22.09 -3.24
N ASP A 747 33.78 -22.79 -2.15
CA ASP A 747 34.26 -24.17 -1.94
C ASP A 747 33.47 -25.21 -2.74
N VAL A 748 32.29 -24.88 -3.29
CA VAL A 748 31.46 -25.86 -4.01
C VAL A 748 32.11 -26.30 -5.31
N ASP A 749 32.19 -27.62 -5.49
CA ASP A 749 32.80 -28.26 -6.64
C ASP A 749 31.94 -28.15 -7.92
N LEU A 750 32.33 -27.26 -8.84
CA LEU A 750 31.64 -27.00 -10.11
C LEU A 750 32.54 -27.25 -11.32
N GLU A 751 32.01 -27.95 -12.33
CA GLU A 751 32.67 -28.14 -13.64
C GLU A 751 31.75 -27.76 -14.80
N VAL A 752 32.32 -27.59 -16.00
CA VAL A 752 31.54 -27.38 -17.23
C VAL A 752 30.75 -28.64 -17.57
N SER A 753 29.43 -28.50 -17.69
CA SER A 753 28.52 -29.58 -18.04
C SER A 753 28.60 -29.90 -19.54
N LEU A 754 28.67 -31.20 -19.87
CA LEU A 754 28.57 -31.71 -21.24
C LEU A 754 27.16 -32.21 -21.58
N ASP A 755 26.18 -31.94 -20.72
CA ASP A 755 24.78 -32.27 -20.97
C ASP A 755 24.19 -31.42 -22.10
N ILE A 756 22.97 -31.75 -22.52
CA ILE A 756 22.23 -30.95 -23.50
C ILE A 756 22.03 -29.52 -22.97
N ASN A 757 22.31 -28.52 -23.81
CA ASN A 757 22.34 -27.07 -23.51
C ASN A 757 23.58 -26.54 -22.75
N GLY A 758 24.52 -27.40 -22.34
CA GLY A 758 25.76 -26.98 -21.68
C GLY A 758 25.54 -26.48 -20.25
N GLY A 759 26.29 -25.46 -19.82
CA GLY A 759 26.21 -24.87 -18.48
C GLY A 759 27.30 -25.37 -17.53
N TYR A 760 27.04 -25.31 -16.23
CA TYR A 760 27.87 -25.93 -15.21
C TYR A 760 27.06 -26.99 -14.47
N ASN A 761 27.76 -27.93 -13.83
CA ASN A 761 27.12 -28.88 -12.94
C ASN A 761 27.89 -28.92 -11.63
N LEU A 762 27.17 -29.26 -10.56
CA LEU A 762 27.78 -29.66 -9.30
C LEU A 762 28.35 -31.06 -9.47
N GLY A 763 29.60 -31.27 -9.04
CA GLY A 763 30.30 -32.54 -9.09
C GLY A 763 31.02 -32.84 -7.77
N TRP A 764 31.81 -33.92 -7.71
CA TRP A 764 32.64 -34.30 -6.55
C TRP A 764 31.95 -34.37 -5.17
N THR A 765 30.60 -34.35 -5.14
CA THR A 765 29.78 -34.46 -3.95
C THR A 765 30.27 -35.51 -2.95
N ALA A 766 30.30 -35.15 -1.67
CA ALA A 766 30.58 -36.02 -0.55
C ALA A 766 29.35 -36.21 0.36
N SER A 767 29.40 -37.26 1.18
CA SER A 767 28.31 -37.58 2.11
C SER A 767 28.16 -36.50 3.19
N GLY A 768 26.94 -35.97 3.32
CA GLY A 768 26.57 -34.95 4.28
C GLY A 768 26.66 -33.51 3.77
N GLU A 769 27.15 -33.30 2.54
CA GLU A 769 27.15 -31.99 1.89
C GLU A 769 25.74 -31.61 1.43
N TRP A 770 25.50 -30.31 1.29
CA TRP A 770 24.23 -29.82 0.77
C TRP A 770 24.37 -28.46 0.09
N VAL A 771 23.45 -28.21 -0.83
CA VAL A 771 23.24 -26.89 -1.46
C VAL A 771 21.78 -26.48 -1.33
N GLU A 772 21.56 -25.17 -1.22
CA GLU A 772 20.26 -24.57 -0.97
C GLU A 772 19.95 -23.45 -1.95
N TYR A 773 18.69 -23.39 -2.38
CA TYR A 773 18.15 -22.47 -3.37
C TYR A 773 16.95 -21.74 -2.76
N SER A 774 16.77 -20.48 -3.17
CA SER A 774 15.57 -19.71 -2.84
C SER A 774 14.74 -19.52 -4.10
N VAL A 775 13.47 -19.93 -4.07
CA VAL A 775 12.62 -20.01 -5.27
C VAL A 775 11.23 -19.53 -4.95
N PHE A 776 10.72 -18.59 -5.74
CA PHE A 776 9.31 -18.19 -5.66
C PHE A 776 8.43 -19.20 -6.38
N LEU A 777 7.40 -19.71 -5.69
CA LEU A 777 6.41 -20.63 -6.25
C LEU A 777 5.00 -20.08 -6.04
N ASN A 778 4.12 -20.32 -7.01
CA ASN A 778 2.68 -20.09 -6.83
C ASN A 778 2.08 -21.23 -6.01
N ALA A 779 1.00 -20.94 -5.26
CA ALA A 779 0.30 -21.97 -4.49
C ALA A 779 -0.15 -23.12 -5.40
N GLY A 780 0.24 -24.34 -5.08
CA GLY A 780 -0.01 -25.47 -5.95
C GLY A 780 0.77 -26.71 -5.61
N ARG A 781 0.51 -27.78 -6.37
CA ARG A 781 1.21 -29.06 -6.26
C ARG A 781 2.26 -29.16 -7.37
N TYR A 782 3.51 -29.42 -7.01
CA TYR A 782 4.63 -29.50 -7.95
C TYR A 782 5.26 -30.89 -7.95
N TYR A 783 5.67 -31.36 -9.12
CA TYR A 783 6.61 -32.46 -9.26
C TYR A 783 8.03 -31.92 -9.34
N LEU A 784 8.94 -32.52 -8.57
CA LEU A 784 10.34 -32.16 -8.62
C LEU A 784 11.11 -33.19 -9.43
N THR A 785 11.75 -32.74 -10.50
CA THR A 785 12.67 -33.53 -11.33
C THR A 785 14.09 -33.01 -11.15
N SER A 786 15.06 -33.91 -11.11
CA SER A 786 16.48 -33.59 -10.98
C SER A 786 17.26 -34.28 -12.10
N ARG A 787 18.18 -33.54 -12.72
CA ARG A 787 19.04 -34.03 -13.79
C ARG A 787 20.38 -34.43 -13.21
N VAL A 788 20.62 -35.73 -13.12
CA VAL A 788 21.71 -36.30 -12.32
C VAL A 788 22.54 -37.30 -13.11
N ALA A 789 23.83 -37.40 -12.77
CA ALA A 789 24.74 -38.41 -13.31
C ALA A 789 25.55 -39.07 -12.19
N SER A 790 25.90 -40.34 -12.37
CA SER A 790 26.83 -41.05 -11.48
C SER A 790 27.52 -42.15 -12.27
N LEU A 791 28.84 -42.24 -12.17
CA LEU A 791 29.60 -43.34 -12.79
C LEU A 791 29.41 -44.65 -12.03
N ASN A 792 29.48 -44.59 -10.70
CA ASN A 792 29.51 -45.76 -9.83
C ASN A 792 28.11 -46.27 -9.46
N GLY A 793 27.10 -45.38 -9.48
CA GLY A 793 25.72 -45.76 -9.24
C GLY A 793 25.44 -46.16 -7.80
N ASN A 794 26.09 -45.50 -6.85
CA ASN A 794 25.95 -45.67 -5.40
C ASN A 794 25.44 -44.40 -4.71
N ALA A 795 25.27 -43.30 -5.45
CA ALA A 795 24.89 -42.01 -4.89
C ALA A 795 23.43 -41.98 -4.44
N GLN A 796 23.18 -41.21 -3.39
CA GLN A 796 21.87 -40.99 -2.80
C GLN A 796 21.75 -39.54 -2.36
N TYR A 797 20.60 -38.92 -2.62
CA TYR A 797 20.32 -37.54 -2.23
C TYR A 797 18.88 -37.38 -1.76
N THR A 798 18.68 -36.44 -0.85
CA THR A 798 17.38 -36.04 -0.30
C THR A 798 17.09 -34.61 -0.72
N ILE A 799 15.85 -34.33 -1.10
CA ILE A 799 15.41 -32.95 -1.34
C ILE A 799 14.39 -32.55 -0.30
N THR A 800 14.58 -31.36 0.28
CA THR A 800 13.62 -30.73 1.19
C THR A 800 13.12 -29.41 0.64
N VAL A 801 11.88 -29.07 0.93
CA VAL A 801 11.26 -27.75 0.67
C VAL A 801 10.79 -27.22 2.02
N ASP A 802 11.25 -26.02 2.41
CA ASP A 802 11.01 -25.40 3.72
C ASP A 802 11.33 -26.34 4.90
N GLY A 803 12.42 -27.10 4.73
CA GLY A 803 12.87 -28.09 5.71
C GLY A 803 12.03 -29.37 5.76
N GLN A 804 10.94 -29.49 4.97
CA GLN A 804 10.16 -30.71 4.85
C GLN A 804 10.72 -31.61 3.74
N PRO A 805 11.02 -32.90 4.00
CA PRO A 805 11.53 -33.80 2.99
C PRO A 805 10.46 -34.13 1.93
N VAL A 806 10.78 -33.83 0.67
CA VAL A 806 10.02 -34.24 -0.52
C VAL A 806 10.25 -35.71 -0.80
N GLY A 807 11.50 -36.17 -0.62
CA GLY A 807 11.88 -37.57 -0.76
C GLY A 807 13.38 -37.77 -0.83
N THR A 808 13.79 -39.04 -0.89
CA THR A 808 15.17 -39.47 -1.08
C THR A 808 15.25 -40.36 -2.31
N SER A 809 16.19 -40.11 -3.21
CA SER A 809 16.39 -40.89 -4.44
C SER A 809 17.78 -41.50 -4.52
N PHE A 810 17.88 -42.61 -5.24
CA PHE A 810 19.11 -43.33 -5.53
C PHE A 810 19.49 -43.12 -7.00
N VAL A 811 20.71 -42.65 -7.25
CA VAL A 811 21.22 -42.42 -8.62
C VAL A 811 21.88 -43.71 -9.13
N PRO A 812 21.30 -44.41 -10.12
CA PRO A 812 21.94 -45.58 -10.71
C PRO A 812 23.18 -45.20 -11.53
N SER A 813 24.01 -46.19 -11.88
CA SER A 813 25.14 -45.96 -12.78
C SER A 813 24.61 -45.54 -14.15
N THR A 814 24.97 -44.32 -14.54
CA THR A 814 24.58 -43.68 -15.81
C THR A 814 25.58 -43.91 -16.94
N GLY A 815 26.70 -44.59 -16.65
CA GLY A 815 27.75 -44.90 -17.61
C GLY A 815 28.85 -43.83 -17.76
N GLY A 816 28.76 -42.70 -17.05
CA GLY A 816 29.75 -41.63 -17.05
C GLY A 816 29.40 -40.51 -16.06
N TRP A 817 30.37 -39.69 -15.67
CA TRP A 817 30.14 -38.51 -14.82
C TRP A 817 29.34 -37.40 -15.55
N GLN A 818 29.38 -37.42 -16.86
CA GLN A 818 28.74 -36.44 -17.75
C GLN A 818 27.62 -37.10 -18.58
N SER A 819 27.09 -38.23 -18.11
CA SER A 819 25.98 -38.96 -18.74
C SER A 819 24.74 -38.82 -17.85
N TYR A 820 23.79 -37.97 -18.22
CA TYR A 820 22.71 -37.59 -17.30
C TYR A 820 21.40 -38.34 -17.55
N ILE A 821 20.65 -38.55 -16.47
CA ILE A 821 19.27 -39.04 -16.46
C ILE A 821 18.39 -38.12 -15.60
N ASP A 822 17.09 -38.16 -15.86
CA ASP A 822 16.11 -37.43 -15.05
C ASP A 822 15.56 -38.33 -13.95
N GLN A 823 15.51 -37.82 -12.72
CA GLN A 823 14.87 -38.47 -11.59
C GLN A 823 13.77 -37.56 -11.02
N THR A 824 12.53 -38.02 -11.13
CA THR A 824 11.34 -37.36 -10.59
C THR A 824 10.98 -37.93 -9.22
N MET A 825 10.79 -37.06 -8.23
CA MET A 825 10.40 -37.39 -6.87
C MET A 825 8.88 -37.30 -6.65
N GLU A 826 8.42 -37.55 -5.42
CA GLU A 826 7.02 -37.33 -5.05
C GLU A 826 6.62 -35.86 -5.19
N SER A 827 5.32 -35.61 -5.40
CA SER A 827 4.81 -34.26 -5.51
C SER A 827 4.71 -33.59 -4.14
N ILE A 828 4.99 -32.30 -4.06
CA ILE A 828 4.79 -31.48 -2.87
C ILE A 828 3.74 -30.40 -3.11
N GLU A 829 2.91 -30.11 -2.11
CA GLU A 829 2.05 -28.92 -2.09
C GLU A 829 2.77 -27.80 -1.36
N VAL A 830 2.75 -26.63 -1.97
CA VAL A 830 3.32 -25.40 -1.42
C VAL A 830 2.27 -24.29 -1.47
N ASP A 831 2.35 -23.36 -0.53
CA ASP A 831 1.61 -22.11 -0.59
C ASP A 831 2.26 -21.15 -1.60
N GLN A 832 1.66 -20.00 -1.87
CA GLN A 832 2.30 -18.98 -2.70
C GLN A 832 3.35 -18.25 -1.87
N GLY A 833 4.57 -18.15 -2.38
CA GLY A 833 5.64 -17.40 -1.73
C GLY A 833 7.02 -17.88 -2.12
N THR A 834 8.03 -17.36 -1.41
CA THR A 834 9.41 -17.79 -1.55
C THR A 834 9.65 -19.02 -0.67
N HIS A 835 10.11 -20.10 -1.30
CA HIS A 835 10.41 -21.37 -0.67
C HIS A 835 11.91 -21.66 -0.70
N THR A 836 12.38 -22.37 0.32
CA THR A 836 13.76 -22.83 0.40
C THR A 836 13.85 -24.28 -0.06
N ILE A 837 14.58 -24.53 -1.14
CA ILE A 837 14.83 -25.88 -1.65
C ILE A 837 16.25 -26.29 -1.30
N ARG A 838 16.42 -27.40 -0.58
CA ARG A 838 17.75 -27.92 -0.23
C ARG A 838 17.94 -29.32 -0.79
N VAL A 839 19.08 -29.55 -1.43
CA VAL A 839 19.55 -30.86 -1.87
C VAL A 839 20.64 -31.31 -0.92
N ILE A 840 20.42 -32.46 -0.27
CA ILE A 840 21.34 -33.06 0.69
C ILE A 840 21.93 -34.33 0.07
N PHE A 841 23.25 -34.40 -0.07
CA PHE A 841 23.96 -35.55 -0.62
C PHE A 841 24.18 -36.60 0.49
N GLU A 842 23.21 -37.47 0.71
CA GLU A 842 23.26 -38.54 1.72
C GLU A 842 24.46 -39.46 1.51
N ASN A 843 24.69 -39.84 0.24
CA ASN A 843 25.88 -40.51 -0.22
C ASN A 843 26.27 -39.83 -1.54
N GLY A 844 27.43 -39.16 -1.56
CA GLY A 844 27.92 -38.40 -2.72
C GLY A 844 28.25 -39.26 -3.94
N GLU A 845 29.27 -38.90 -4.72
CA GLU A 845 29.60 -39.58 -5.99
C GLU A 845 28.51 -39.43 -7.08
N MET A 846 27.90 -38.24 -7.15
CA MET A 846 27.03 -37.82 -8.25
C MET A 846 27.34 -36.42 -8.75
N ASN A 847 26.97 -36.16 -10.00
CA ASN A 847 26.84 -34.83 -10.56
C ASN A 847 25.35 -34.44 -10.61
N LEU A 848 25.05 -33.18 -10.27
CA LEU A 848 23.72 -32.57 -10.38
C LEU A 848 23.82 -31.40 -11.38
N ASN A 849 22.99 -31.43 -12.42
CA ASN A 849 22.97 -30.39 -13.46
C ASN A 849 21.89 -29.33 -13.17
N TRP A 850 20.64 -29.75 -12.97
CA TRP A 850 19.53 -28.85 -12.63
C TRP A 850 18.43 -29.57 -11.87
N LEU A 851 17.57 -28.79 -11.23
CA LEU A 851 16.27 -29.19 -10.69
C LEU A 851 15.16 -28.53 -11.50
N SER A 852 14.00 -29.17 -11.61
CA SER A 852 12.81 -28.59 -12.26
C SER A 852 11.59 -28.85 -11.38
N LEU A 853 10.79 -27.82 -11.14
CA LEU A 853 9.49 -27.91 -10.50
C LEU A 853 8.41 -27.66 -11.55
N SER A 854 7.69 -28.71 -11.92
CA SER A 854 6.56 -28.62 -12.85
C SER A 854 5.24 -28.67 -12.09
N SER A 855 4.40 -27.65 -12.25
CA SER A 855 3.07 -27.60 -11.63
C SER A 855 2.18 -28.72 -12.19
N GLN A 856 1.39 -29.38 -11.34
CA GLN A 856 0.45 -30.43 -11.74
C GLN A 856 -0.78 -29.88 -12.49
#